data_AF-A0A397W6S9-F1
#
_entry.id   AF-A0A397W6S9-F1
#
_cell.length_a   1.000
_cell.length_b   1.000
_cell.length_c   1.000
_cell.angle_alpha   90.00
_cell.angle_beta   90.00
_cell.angle_gamma   90.00
#
_symmetry.space_group_name_H-M   'P 1'
#
loop_
_entity.id
_entity.type
_entity.pdbx_description
1 polymer ?
#
loop_
_entity_poly.entity_id
_entity_poly.type
_entity_poly.pdbx_seq_one_letter_code
_entity_poly.pdbx_strand_id
1 'polypeptide(L)'
;MDTDVTKNHSEIGLIEGEDDNKISESTENVNRSTSQKRVLTPKEIAKTFRIMAYRKSERQVRGRYRRRSLTRVFWFIMFMMLFLSLMGAGIGGQLANVSAWNRWPEFATLVAIFVVMMYVYYKITEVVRWCFYWLAIATLILLIINRGSIVNDKNMSFASSYASRLVLIILGGVEALTLIIWVLVRFGYPRIVKNADCLDTIWWWCIKQLDTKGIDGEIVGCFRYFAWESYSMWFRHGTIKYVGEVDENGYPHGLGEWIDDSFDGECLKGVWEHGEPTGPFHSRGSGTGDAFHSVRVGLVKNRDTPWDEWRPYPRPYQNGIEALVASVECSVSGKYFKHLPRAHIILPPKSQDSHEEDIESYISPIEYCLGHMRTFASAMGPDLTVNENSTVIIRLTNKGLAITGYYPINPTTSRDEVIVRRVPIKDRLNSSKTKYAIEIDEWLPSEGISPYSLTHSTDHTIRRSSQECIIFIHGFNCPSKFAIETLGQFLALADLPDYIKPFVFSPPGANSLWYFGSKKLGSSEEAMNDFRTFLQNLCDSGFGNVHIISHSMGCMLAIKYLDVFEGLFHTIGSSLDITSHKDKNGLLKLKTFTLLNPDTSYKSFIEQDYVKLSNYCDHITIYSNGRDFALKIGEILRGEKSLGRQTDDLKFNNNLLNVDLIDTTQLDVNIHKMRHNFFNLNRLLVDDLSDIIILGKRARERQTRLSRKGVGREGVVYTFLVAPSYVVNK
;
A
#
# COMPACT_ATOMS: atom_id res chain seq x y z
N MET A 1 14.73 -64.96 -48.60
CA MET A 1 14.13 -63.99 -49.55
C MET A 1 12.92 -63.41 -48.84
N ASP A 2 13.05 -62.12 -48.55
CA ASP A 2 12.07 -61.11 -48.15
C ASP A 2 11.12 -61.37 -46.97
N THR A 3 11.43 -60.63 -45.89
CA THR A 3 10.56 -59.76 -45.06
C THR A 3 9.04 -60.01 -45.15
N ASP A 4 8.27 -60.09 -44.07
CA ASP A 4 8.12 -59.01 -43.09
C ASP A 4 7.18 -59.46 -41.94
N VAL A 5 7.45 -58.92 -40.74
CA VAL A 5 6.47 -58.33 -39.79
C VAL A 5 5.35 -59.16 -39.13
N THR A 6 5.29 -58.94 -37.81
CA THR A 6 4.15 -58.95 -36.84
C THR A 6 3.81 -60.17 -35.96
N LYS A 7 3.99 -59.89 -34.65
CA LYS A 7 3.00 -59.87 -33.54
C LYS A 7 2.85 -61.08 -32.63
N ASN A 8 3.00 -60.73 -31.34
CA ASN A 8 2.80 -61.50 -30.12
C ASN A 8 1.34 -61.93 -29.87
N HIS A 9 1.21 -63.13 -29.30
CA HIS A 9 0.14 -63.64 -28.42
C HIS A 9 0.86 -64.07 -27.12
N SER A 10 0.60 -63.45 -25.96
CA SER A 10 -0.43 -63.75 -24.93
C SER A 10 -0.03 -64.80 -23.89
N GLU A 11 -0.46 -64.56 -22.64
CA GLU A 11 -0.59 -65.48 -21.49
C GLU A 11 0.64 -65.68 -20.57
N ILE A 12 0.57 -65.95 -19.26
CA ILE A 12 -0.34 -65.79 -18.09
C ILE A 12 0.47 -66.36 -16.88
N GLY A 13 0.26 -65.85 -15.66
CA GLY A 13 0.42 -66.61 -14.39
C GLY A 13 1.75 -66.40 -13.64
N LEU A 14 1.81 -65.88 -12.41
CA LEU A 14 1.23 -66.22 -11.08
C LEU A 14 2.24 -66.95 -10.17
N ILE A 15 2.03 -66.77 -8.84
CA ILE A 15 2.68 -67.37 -7.64
C ILE A 15 3.83 -66.51 -7.06
N GLU A 16 4.01 -66.31 -5.75
CA GLU A 16 3.20 -66.11 -4.51
C GLU A 16 4.24 -66.05 -3.35
N GLY A 17 3.94 -65.31 -2.26
CA GLY A 17 4.62 -65.38 -0.96
C GLY A 17 5.76 -64.36 -0.73
N GLU A 18 5.95 -63.70 0.42
CA GLU A 18 5.27 -63.61 1.72
C GLU A 18 5.92 -62.41 2.48
N ASP A 19 5.26 -61.93 3.54
CA ASP A 19 5.51 -60.75 4.40
C ASP A 19 7.00 -60.47 4.79
N ASP A 20 7.49 -59.26 5.13
CA ASP A 20 7.00 -58.35 6.17
C ASP A 20 7.85 -57.03 6.26
N ASN A 21 7.22 -55.97 6.79
CA ASN A 21 7.80 -54.74 7.40
C ASN A 21 8.39 -53.55 6.58
N LYS A 22 7.50 -52.57 6.37
CA LYS A 22 7.61 -51.11 6.66
C LYS A 22 9.01 -50.50 6.86
N ILE A 23 9.33 -49.50 6.02
CA ILE A 23 9.57 -48.10 6.42
C ILE A 23 9.14 -47.21 5.24
N SER A 24 8.30 -46.23 5.55
CA SER A 24 7.74 -45.22 4.66
C SER A 24 8.75 -44.07 4.47
N GLU A 25 9.25 -43.90 3.25
CA GLU A 25 9.80 -42.63 2.76
C GLU A 25 8.86 -42.08 1.69
N SER A 26 7.98 -41.17 2.12
CA SER A 26 7.16 -40.35 1.22
C SER A 26 8.03 -39.24 0.65
N THR A 27 8.60 -39.47 -0.53
CA THR A 27 9.12 -38.40 -1.37
C THR A 27 7.92 -37.59 -1.87
N GLU A 28 7.63 -36.46 -1.23
CA GLU A 28 6.68 -35.47 -1.74
C GLU A 28 7.25 -34.84 -3.02
N ASN A 29 6.95 -35.47 -4.14
CA ASN A 29 7.03 -34.82 -5.44
C ASN A 29 6.08 -33.62 -5.43
N VAL A 30 6.65 -32.41 -5.37
CA VAL A 30 5.96 -31.16 -5.68
C VAL A 30 5.53 -31.22 -7.14
N ASN A 31 4.33 -31.77 -7.36
CA ASN A 31 3.71 -31.85 -8.66
C ASN A 31 3.39 -30.44 -9.15
N ARG A 32 3.90 -30.13 -10.35
CA ARG A 32 3.50 -28.99 -11.15
C ARG A 32 2.01 -29.09 -11.42
N SER A 33 1.22 -28.18 -10.84
CA SER A 33 -0.15 -27.97 -11.28
C SER A 33 -0.13 -27.42 -12.71
N THR A 34 -0.51 -28.25 -13.67
CA THR A 34 -0.82 -27.80 -15.02
C THR A 34 -1.99 -26.83 -14.94
N SER A 35 -1.75 -25.53 -15.14
CA SER A 35 -2.79 -24.50 -15.18
C SER A 35 -3.72 -24.73 -16.38
N GLN A 36 -4.89 -25.28 -16.12
CA GLN A 36 -5.90 -25.56 -17.14
C GLN A 36 -6.92 -24.42 -17.21
N LYS A 37 -7.24 -23.93 -18.42
CA LYS A 37 -8.40 -23.05 -18.62
C LYS A 37 -9.67 -23.91 -18.64
N ARG A 38 -10.44 -23.92 -17.55
CA ARG A 38 -11.66 -24.74 -17.38
C ARG A 38 -12.85 -23.90 -16.90
N VAL A 39 -14.08 -24.33 -17.23
CA VAL A 39 -15.32 -23.74 -16.69
C VAL A 39 -15.37 -23.97 -15.17
N LEU A 40 -15.47 -22.89 -14.41
CA LEU A 40 -15.67 -22.93 -12.96
C LEU A 40 -17.10 -23.33 -12.60
N THR A 41 -17.26 -24.17 -11.58
CA THR A 41 -18.53 -24.51 -10.95
C THR A 41 -18.87 -23.52 -9.83
N PRO A 42 -20.15 -23.43 -9.40
CA PRO A 42 -20.54 -22.61 -8.25
C PRO A 42 -19.80 -22.94 -6.95
N LYS A 43 -19.38 -24.20 -6.75
CA LYS A 43 -18.63 -24.63 -5.56
C LYS A 43 -17.20 -24.11 -5.57
N GLU A 44 -16.54 -24.15 -6.71
CA GLU A 44 -15.17 -23.68 -6.89
C GLU A 44 -15.07 -22.15 -6.73
N ILE A 45 -16.04 -21.40 -7.28
CA ILE A 45 -16.05 -19.93 -7.19
C ILE A 45 -16.52 -19.39 -5.83
N ALA A 46 -17.17 -20.21 -5.01
CA ALA A 46 -17.77 -19.77 -3.75
C ALA A 46 -16.75 -19.11 -2.80
N LYS A 47 -15.56 -19.71 -2.65
CA LYS A 47 -14.49 -19.15 -1.80
C LYS A 47 -14.08 -17.76 -2.28
N THR A 48 -13.79 -17.62 -3.56
CA THR A 48 -13.41 -16.34 -4.20
C THR A 48 -14.52 -15.31 -4.07
N PHE A 49 -15.77 -15.69 -4.32
CA PHE A 49 -16.92 -14.81 -4.18
C PHE A 49 -17.04 -14.26 -2.76
N ARG A 50 -16.86 -15.10 -1.74
CA ARG A 50 -16.87 -14.68 -0.33
C ARG A 50 -15.79 -13.63 -0.04
N ILE A 51 -14.57 -13.84 -0.53
CA ILE A 51 -13.46 -12.89 -0.37
C ILE A 51 -13.78 -11.56 -1.04
N MET A 52 -14.27 -11.59 -2.29
CA MET A 52 -14.64 -10.38 -3.03
C MET A 52 -15.84 -9.66 -2.41
N ALA A 53 -16.82 -10.40 -1.87
CA ALA A 53 -17.94 -9.85 -1.12
C ALA A 53 -17.51 -9.22 0.21
N TYR A 54 -16.52 -9.81 0.90
CA TYR A 54 -15.92 -9.21 2.10
C TYR A 54 -15.22 -7.89 1.76
N ARG A 55 -14.41 -7.86 0.69
CA ARG A 55 -13.74 -6.64 0.19
C ARG A 55 -14.76 -5.54 -0.13
N LYS A 56 -15.84 -5.88 -0.83
CA LYS A 56 -16.99 -5.00 -1.10
C LYS A 56 -17.60 -4.44 0.20
N SER A 57 -17.84 -5.29 1.20
CA SER A 57 -18.37 -4.88 2.50
C SER A 57 -17.40 -3.98 3.28
N GLU A 58 -16.10 -4.26 3.28
CA GLU A 58 -15.10 -3.42 3.95
C GLU A 58 -15.09 -2.00 3.38
N ARG A 59 -15.20 -1.85 2.05
CA ARG A 59 -15.32 -0.54 1.38
C ARG A 59 -16.54 0.23 1.84
N GLN A 60 -17.69 -0.43 1.95
CA GLN A 60 -18.94 0.19 2.42
C GLN A 60 -18.87 0.59 3.91
N VAL A 61 -18.34 -0.28 4.77
CA VAL A 61 -18.46 -0.17 6.24
C VAL A 61 -17.33 0.62 6.90
N ARG A 62 -16.07 0.31 6.56
CA ARG A 62 -14.91 0.98 7.18
C ARG A 62 -14.75 2.40 6.71
N GLY A 63 -15.41 2.72 5.60
CA GLY A 63 -15.73 4.08 5.19
C GLY A 63 -14.51 4.89 4.75
N ARG A 64 -14.85 6.01 4.14
CA ARG A 64 -13.92 6.91 3.45
C ARG A 64 -13.22 7.84 4.44
N TYR A 65 -12.03 8.32 4.10
CA TYR A 65 -11.49 9.52 4.73
C TYR A 65 -12.45 10.68 4.48
N ARG A 66 -13.09 11.18 5.55
CA ARG A 66 -13.92 12.38 5.49
C ARG A 66 -13.16 13.50 6.19
N ARG A 67 -12.95 14.61 5.50
CA ARG A 67 -12.47 15.85 6.13
C ARG A 67 -13.48 16.23 7.21
N ARG A 68 -13.04 16.19 8.47
CA ARG A 68 -13.89 16.57 9.60
C ARG A 68 -14.13 18.07 9.49
N SER A 69 -15.40 18.46 9.36
CA SER A 69 -15.79 19.87 9.30
C SER A 69 -15.87 20.40 10.73
N LEU A 70 -15.01 21.36 11.07
CA LEU A 70 -15.10 22.11 12.32
C LEU A 70 -16.46 22.80 12.44
N THR A 71 -17.03 23.24 11.32
CA THR A 71 -18.38 23.82 11.22
C THR A 71 -19.45 22.86 11.75
N ARG A 72 -19.35 21.56 11.47
CA ARG A 72 -20.30 20.55 12.00
C ARG A 72 -20.17 20.35 13.51
N VAL A 73 -18.95 20.44 14.05
CA VAL A 73 -18.72 20.39 15.50
C VAL A 73 -19.27 21.65 16.16
N PHE A 74 -19.03 22.81 15.56
CA PHE A 74 -19.55 24.09 16.02
C PHE A 74 -21.08 24.14 16.06
N TRP A 75 -21.76 23.76 14.96
CA TRP A 75 -23.23 23.73 14.93
C TRP A 75 -23.84 22.73 15.91
N PHE A 76 -23.15 21.61 16.17
CA PHE A 76 -23.57 20.67 17.20
C PHE A 76 -23.46 21.28 18.60
N ILE A 77 -22.36 21.97 18.92
CA ILE A 77 -22.20 22.69 20.18
C ILE A 77 -23.30 23.74 20.34
N MET A 78 -23.59 24.50 19.28
CA MET A 78 -24.67 25.51 19.29
C MET A 78 -26.05 24.90 19.53
N PHE A 79 -26.39 23.82 18.83
CA PHE A 79 -27.66 23.12 19.00
C PHE A 79 -27.82 22.54 20.41
N MET A 80 -26.73 22.00 20.98
CA MET A 80 -26.74 21.44 22.32
C MET A 80 -26.85 22.51 23.41
N MET A 81 -26.20 23.66 23.24
CA MET A 81 -26.36 24.79 24.16
C MET A 81 -27.79 25.35 24.12
N LEU A 82 -28.43 25.40 22.95
CA LEU A 82 -29.85 25.74 22.82
C LEU A 82 -30.74 24.73 23.55
N PHE A 83 -30.48 23.43 23.37
CA PHE A 83 -31.24 22.36 24.04
C PHE A 83 -31.10 22.41 25.57
N LEU A 84 -29.87 22.57 26.08
CA LEU A 84 -29.60 22.72 27.52
C LEU A 84 -30.24 23.99 28.09
N SER A 85 -30.26 25.09 27.32
CA SER A 85 -30.95 26.33 27.70
C SER A 85 -32.46 26.13 27.80
N LEU A 86 -33.07 25.39 26.87
CA LEU A 86 -34.50 25.05 26.91
C LEU A 86 -34.86 24.10 28.06
N MET A 87 -34.03 23.09 28.34
CA MET A 87 -34.18 22.23 29.52
C MET A 87 -34.04 23.02 30.83
N GLY A 88 -33.03 23.90 30.90
CA GLY A 88 -32.82 24.79 32.04
C GLY A 88 -33.99 25.76 32.27
N ALA A 89 -34.61 26.26 31.20
CA ALA A 89 -35.82 27.07 31.29
C ALA A 89 -37.04 26.28 31.80
N GLY A 90 -37.18 25.01 31.39
CA GLY A 90 -38.24 24.12 31.90
C GLY A 90 -38.10 23.74 33.37
N ILE A 91 -36.86 23.56 33.85
CA ILE A 91 -36.55 23.25 35.27
C ILE A 91 -36.58 24.53 36.12
N GLY A 92 -36.17 25.67 35.55
CA GLY A 92 -36.17 26.98 36.21
C GLY A 92 -37.55 27.42 36.71
N GLY A 93 -38.63 26.98 36.04
CA GLY A 93 -40.00 27.24 36.46
C GLY A 93 -40.42 26.57 37.78
N GLN A 94 -39.77 25.46 38.19
CA GLN A 94 -40.12 24.74 39.42
C GLN A 94 -39.24 25.08 40.64
N LEU A 95 -38.17 25.86 40.47
CA LEU A 95 -37.10 26.06 41.48
C LEU A 95 -36.70 27.54 41.64
N ALA A 96 -37.67 28.44 41.64
CA ALA A 96 -37.43 29.90 41.72
C ALA A 96 -36.79 30.38 43.04
N ASN A 97 -36.80 29.58 44.12
CA ASN A 97 -36.42 30.01 45.48
C ASN A 97 -35.15 29.35 46.06
N VAL A 98 -34.29 28.72 45.25
CA VAL A 98 -33.05 28.07 45.74
C VAL A 98 -31.81 28.88 45.36
N SER A 99 -30.94 29.16 46.34
CA SER A 99 -29.72 29.95 46.15
C SER A 99 -28.75 29.29 45.16
N ALA A 100 -28.03 30.10 44.38
CA ALA A 100 -27.13 29.63 43.32
C ALA A 100 -26.03 28.66 43.80
N TRP A 101 -25.64 28.73 45.07
CA TRP A 101 -24.60 27.88 45.66
C TRP A 101 -25.03 26.42 45.87
N ASN A 102 -26.31 26.16 46.18
CA ASN A 102 -26.83 24.80 46.34
C ASN A 102 -27.06 24.07 44.99
N ARG A 103 -26.95 24.79 43.87
CA ARG A 103 -27.14 24.29 42.49
C ARG A 103 -25.87 23.75 41.84
N TRP A 104 -24.71 23.90 42.50
CA TRP A 104 -23.41 23.53 41.94
C TRP A 104 -23.26 22.02 41.63
N PRO A 105 -23.77 21.07 42.44
CA PRO A 105 -23.69 19.64 42.13
C PRO A 105 -24.50 19.24 40.89
N GLU A 106 -25.69 19.83 40.72
CA GLU A 106 -26.57 19.62 39.57
C GLU A 106 -25.96 20.21 38.29
N PHE A 107 -25.33 21.38 38.40
CA PHE A 107 -24.59 21.99 37.30
C PHE A 107 -23.35 21.17 36.92
N ALA A 108 -22.57 20.72 37.91
CA ALA A 108 -21.37 19.90 37.67
C ALA A 108 -21.70 18.54 37.05
N THR A 109 -22.81 17.91 37.44
CA THR A 109 -23.29 16.67 36.82
C THR A 109 -23.77 16.88 35.39
N LEU A 110 -24.47 17.98 35.10
CA LEU A 110 -24.84 18.36 33.74
C LEU A 110 -23.60 18.63 32.86
N VAL A 111 -22.57 19.31 33.39
CA VAL A 111 -21.30 19.54 32.70
C VAL A 111 -20.56 18.22 32.46
N ALA A 112 -20.55 17.30 33.43
CA ALA A 112 -19.93 15.99 33.27
C ALA A 112 -20.65 15.14 32.20
N ILE A 113 -21.99 15.12 32.20
CA ILE A 113 -22.80 14.46 31.16
C ILE A 113 -22.54 15.11 29.80
N PHE A 114 -22.43 16.44 29.73
CA PHE A 114 -22.07 17.18 28.51
C PHE A 114 -20.68 16.78 27.99
N VAL A 115 -19.67 16.67 28.85
CA VAL A 115 -18.31 16.26 28.45
C VAL A 115 -18.30 14.81 27.96
N VAL A 116 -19.03 13.91 28.61
CA VAL A 116 -19.17 12.50 28.18
C VAL A 116 -19.91 12.43 26.85
N MET A 117 -21.04 13.13 26.69
CA MET A 117 -21.77 13.17 25.42
C MET A 117 -20.95 13.79 24.29
N MET A 118 -20.17 14.85 24.57
CA MET A 118 -19.27 15.46 23.61
C MET A 118 -18.14 14.50 23.21
N TYR A 119 -17.58 13.75 24.17
CA TYR A 119 -16.58 12.71 23.92
C TYR A 119 -17.15 11.56 23.09
N VAL A 120 -18.37 11.09 23.41
CA VAL A 120 -19.08 10.03 22.68
C VAL A 120 -19.44 10.51 21.27
N TYR A 121 -19.97 11.71 21.09
CA TYR A 121 -20.24 12.31 19.78
C TYR A 121 -18.95 12.48 18.96
N TYR A 122 -17.87 12.95 19.60
CA TYR A 122 -16.55 13.07 18.98
C TYR A 122 -16.04 11.71 18.45
N LYS A 123 -16.40 10.60 19.11
CA LYS A 123 -16.01 9.25 18.72
C LYS A 123 -16.99 8.56 17.77
N ILE A 124 -18.29 8.86 17.80
CA ILE A 124 -19.36 8.07 17.12
C ILE A 124 -20.21 8.95 16.19
N THR A 125 -19.70 9.28 15.00
CA THR A 125 -20.26 10.33 14.12
C THR A 125 -21.25 9.88 13.02
N GLU A 126 -22.10 8.87 13.25
CA GLU A 126 -23.21 8.60 12.32
C GLU A 126 -24.50 8.17 13.04
N VAL A 127 -24.39 7.29 14.03
CA VAL A 127 -25.52 6.73 14.80
C VAL A 127 -26.16 7.75 15.71
N VAL A 128 -25.31 8.46 16.47
CA VAL A 128 -25.72 9.46 17.44
C VAL A 128 -26.57 10.56 16.77
N ARG A 129 -26.29 10.88 15.50
CA ARG A 129 -27.06 11.83 14.71
C ARG A 129 -28.51 11.36 14.47
N TRP A 130 -28.71 10.09 14.15
CA TRP A 130 -30.04 9.52 13.95
C TRP A 130 -30.80 9.42 15.28
N CYS A 131 -30.15 9.03 16.37
CA CYS A 131 -30.73 9.08 17.71
C CYS A 131 -31.22 10.49 18.06
N PHE A 132 -30.43 11.53 17.76
CA PHE A 132 -30.85 12.92 17.96
C PHE A 132 -31.99 13.36 17.04
N TYR A 133 -32.05 12.89 15.79
CA TYR A 133 -33.18 13.18 14.91
C TYR A 133 -34.47 12.56 15.44
N TRP A 134 -34.42 11.32 15.92
CA TRP A 134 -35.57 10.67 16.56
C TRP A 134 -36.00 11.41 17.83
N LEU A 135 -35.05 11.87 18.64
CA LEU A 135 -35.34 12.67 19.84
C LEU A 135 -35.97 14.03 19.50
N ALA A 136 -35.49 14.70 18.45
CA ALA A 136 -36.06 15.97 17.98
C ALA A 136 -37.49 15.78 17.43
N ILE A 137 -37.71 14.72 16.65
CA ILE A 137 -39.03 14.35 16.14
C ILE A 137 -39.97 13.99 17.30
N ALA A 138 -39.48 13.24 18.30
CA ALA A 138 -40.23 12.93 19.52
C ALA A 138 -40.71 14.19 20.22
N THR A 139 -39.79 15.14 20.41
CA THR A 139 -40.06 16.42 21.06
C THR A 139 -41.09 17.23 20.27
N LEU A 140 -40.98 17.28 18.94
CA LEU A 140 -41.93 17.99 18.08
C LEU A 140 -43.34 17.37 18.12
N ILE A 141 -43.45 16.04 18.03
CA ILE A 141 -44.72 15.33 18.09
C ILE A 141 -45.38 15.54 19.46
N LEU A 142 -44.60 15.50 20.54
CA LEU A 142 -45.11 15.73 21.89
C LEU A 142 -45.58 17.18 22.10
N LEU A 143 -44.89 18.16 21.51
CA LEU A 143 -45.35 19.56 21.49
C LEU A 143 -46.67 19.72 20.73
N ILE A 144 -46.85 19.03 19.59
CA ILE A 144 -48.11 19.05 18.83
C ILE A 144 -49.25 18.44 19.64
N ILE A 145 -49.03 17.27 20.25
CA ILE A 145 -50.01 16.57 21.08
C ILE A 145 -50.42 17.42 22.29
N ASN A 146 -49.46 18.13 22.90
CA ASN A 146 -49.69 18.98 24.07
C ASN A 146 -50.05 20.44 23.72
N ARG A 147 -50.46 20.73 22.47
CA ARG A 147 -50.83 22.08 22.00
C ARG A 147 -49.80 23.17 22.31
N GLY A 148 -48.52 22.85 22.20
CA GLY A 148 -47.41 23.78 22.40
C GLY A 148 -47.03 24.03 23.86
N SER A 149 -47.71 23.40 24.84
CA SER A 149 -47.35 23.53 26.25
C SER A 149 -46.30 22.50 26.67
N ILE A 150 -45.19 22.98 27.24
CA ILE A 150 -44.09 22.16 27.78
C ILE A 150 -44.35 21.75 29.23
N VAL A 151 -45.20 22.50 29.95
CA VAL A 151 -45.56 22.29 31.36
C VAL A 151 -47.06 22.46 31.52
N ASN A 152 -47.77 21.42 31.97
CA ASN A 152 -49.19 21.53 32.31
C ASN A 152 -49.29 22.03 33.76
N ASP A 153 -50.26 22.92 34.06
CA ASP A 153 -50.45 23.63 35.35
C ASP A 153 -50.70 22.75 36.60
N LYS A 154 -50.63 21.43 36.45
CA LYS A 154 -50.73 20.46 37.54
C LYS A 154 -49.46 19.63 37.47
N ASN A 155 -48.76 19.48 38.59
CA ASN A 155 -47.50 18.74 38.83
C ASN A 155 -47.43 17.27 38.33
N MET A 156 -47.97 16.96 37.15
CA MET A 156 -47.92 15.67 36.49
C MET A 156 -46.80 15.70 35.46
N SER A 157 -45.84 14.80 35.68
CA SER A 157 -44.71 14.53 34.79
C SER A 157 -45.11 14.46 33.31
N PHE A 158 -44.20 14.90 32.43
CA PHE A 158 -44.25 14.92 30.96
C PHE A 158 -44.81 13.63 30.31
N ALA A 159 -44.77 12.49 31.03
CA ALA A 159 -45.27 11.19 30.62
C ALA A 159 -46.67 10.83 31.19
N SER A 160 -47.54 11.80 31.46
CA SER A 160 -48.79 11.53 32.18
C SER A 160 -49.97 11.07 31.32
N SER A 161 -50.02 11.43 30.03
CA SER A 161 -51.06 10.96 29.10
C SER A 161 -50.69 9.60 28.48
N TYR A 162 -51.70 8.73 28.32
CA TYR A 162 -51.56 7.44 27.64
C TYR A 162 -50.99 7.60 26.21
N ALA A 163 -51.43 8.62 25.48
CA ALA A 163 -50.94 8.92 24.13
C ALA A 163 -49.44 9.25 24.11
N SER A 164 -48.97 10.06 25.08
CA SER A 164 -47.55 10.44 25.20
C SER A 164 -46.66 9.24 25.56
N ARG A 165 -47.14 8.33 26.42
CA ARG A 165 -46.44 7.08 26.74
C ARG A 165 -46.31 6.15 25.53
N LEU A 166 -47.38 6.01 24.75
CA LEU A 166 -47.39 5.17 23.55
C LEU A 166 -46.38 5.68 22.51
N VAL A 167 -46.34 7.00 22.28
CA VAL A 167 -45.41 7.65 21.36
C VAL A 167 -43.95 7.45 21.80
N LEU A 168 -43.66 7.60 23.10
CA LEU A 168 -42.31 7.36 23.64
C LEU A 168 -41.86 5.90 23.48
N ILE A 169 -42.76 4.93 23.71
CA ILE A 169 -42.46 3.50 23.51
C ILE A 169 -42.17 3.20 22.04
N ILE A 170 -42.99 3.72 21.12
CA ILE A 170 -42.80 3.52 19.67
C ILE A 170 -41.46 4.12 19.22
N LEU A 171 -41.14 5.34 19.64
CA LEU A 171 -39.90 6.02 19.27
C LEU A 171 -38.67 5.37 19.88
N GLY A 172 -38.76 4.91 21.14
CA GLY A 172 -37.71 4.09 21.76
C GLY A 172 -37.50 2.77 21.02
N GLY A 173 -38.58 2.14 20.53
CA GLY A 173 -38.51 0.95 19.68
C GLY A 173 -37.83 1.21 18.33
N VAL A 174 -38.15 2.32 17.67
CA VAL A 174 -37.50 2.75 16.40
C VAL A 174 -36.01 3.07 16.62
N GLU A 175 -35.66 3.70 17.74
CA GLU A 175 -34.27 3.97 18.11
C GLU A 175 -33.49 2.68 18.35
N ALA A 176 -34.04 1.76 19.13
CA ALA A 176 -33.45 0.44 19.36
C ALA A 176 -33.27 -0.33 18.04
N LEU A 177 -34.27 -0.32 17.15
CA LEU A 177 -34.19 -0.95 15.84
C LEU A 177 -33.10 -0.32 14.96
N THR A 178 -33.00 1.02 14.94
CA THR A 178 -31.97 1.74 14.20
C THR A 178 -30.57 1.37 14.69
N LEU A 179 -30.39 1.27 16.01
CA LEU A 179 -29.13 0.84 16.64
C LEU A 179 -28.80 -0.61 16.29
N ILE A 180 -29.78 -1.52 16.38
CA ILE A 180 -29.61 -2.94 16.04
C ILE A 180 -29.22 -3.08 14.57
N ILE A 181 -29.95 -2.45 13.64
CA ILE A 181 -29.63 -2.47 12.21
C ILE A 181 -28.22 -1.95 11.97
N TRP A 182 -27.84 -0.83 12.61
CA TRP A 182 -26.50 -0.29 12.45
C TRP A 182 -25.41 -1.21 12.98
N VAL A 183 -25.59 -1.84 14.15
CA VAL A 183 -24.64 -2.80 14.73
C VAL A 183 -24.51 -4.02 13.83
N LEU A 184 -25.64 -4.55 13.34
CA LEU A 184 -25.68 -5.67 12.42
C LEU A 184 -24.95 -5.32 11.12
N VAL A 185 -25.25 -4.21 10.47
CA VAL A 185 -24.61 -3.81 9.20
C VAL A 185 -23.12 -3.53 9.37
N ARG A 186 -22.72 -2.88 10.46
CA ARG A 186 -21.33 -2.40 10.64
C ARG A 186 -20.39 -3.44 11.25
N PHE A 187 -20.91 -4.33 12.09
CA PHE A 187 -20.09 -5.29 12.83
C PHE A 187 -20.54 -6.74 12.63
N GLY A 188 -21.84 -6.99 12.55
CA GLY A 188 -22.39 -8.33 12.34
C GLY A 188 -22.08 -8.87 10.94
N TYR A 189 -22.59 -8.20 9.91
CA TYR A 189 -22.49 -8.61 8.51
C TYR A 189 -21.04 -8.80 8.05
N PRO A 190 -20.08 -7.87 8.26
CA PRO A 190 -18.71 -8.10 7.82
C PRO A 190 -18.03 -9.29 8.52
N ARG A 191 -18.38 -9.58 9.77
CA ARG A 191 -17.85 -10.76 10.50
C ARG A 191 -18.47 -12.05 9.98
N ILE A 192 -19.77 -12.04 9.69
CA ILE A 192 -20.48 -13.16 9.08
C ILE A 192 -19.86 -13.49 7.72
N VAL A 193 -19.65 -12.50 6.86
CA VAL A 193 -19.03 -12.68 5.53
C VAL A 193 -17.57 -13.16 5.64
N LYS A 194 -16.81 -12.67 6.64
CA LYS A 194 -15.41 -13.06 6.83
C LYS A 194 -15.25 -14.49 7.34
N ASN A 195 -16.04 -14.90 8.33
CA ASN A 195 -15.90 -16.18 9.04
C ASN A 195 -16.88 -17.24 8.54
N ALA A 196 -17.34 -17.11 7.29
CA ALA A 196 -18.47 -17.86 6.75
C ALA A 196 -18.18 -19.33 6.42
N ASP A 197 -17.13 -19.95 6.98
CA ASP A 197 -16.90 -21.39 6.78
C ASP A 197 -18.07 -22.24 7.30
N CYS A 198 -18.89 -21.68 8.20
CA CYS A 198 -20.13 -22.28 8.70
C CYS A 198 -21.38 -21.98 7.85
N LEU A 199 -21.30 -21.15 6.81
CA LEU A 199 -22.42 -20.73 5.97
C LEU A 199 -22.25 -21.27 4.55
N ASP A 200 -23.28 -21.94 4.04
CA ASP A 200 -23.34 -22.30 2.62
C ASP A 200 -23.44 -21.01 1.78
N THR A 201 -22.29 -20.65 1.20
CA THR A 201 -22.11 -19.45 0.38
C THR A 201 -23.02 -19.48 -0.86
N ILE A 202 -23.24 -20.66 -1.45
CA ILE A 202 -24.07 -20.79 -2.65
C ILE A 202 -25.53 -20.49 -2.28
N TRP A 203 -26.00 -21.05 -1.17
CA TRP A 203 -27.35 -20.82 -0.68
C TRP A 203 -27.56 -19.38 -0.22
N TRP A 204 -26.64 -18.83 0.58
CA TRP A 204 -26.77 -17.49 1.17
C TRP A 204 -26.87 -16.38 0.12
N TRP A 205 -26.07 -16.46 -0.95
CA TRP A 205 -26.07 -15.49 -2.04
C TRP A 205 -26.82 -15.97 -3.29
N CYS A 206 -27.55 -17.09 -3.21
CA CYS A 206 -28.29 -17.69 -4.32
C CYS A 206 -27.46 -17.77 -5.62
N ILE A 207 -26.21 -18.24 -5.53
CA ILE A 207 -25.28 -18.24 -6.66
C ILE A 207 -25.73 -19.28 -7.69
N LYS A 208 -26.01 -18.81 -8.91
CA LYS A 208 -26.42 -19.66 -10.05
C LYS A 208 -25.48 -19.43 -11.22
N GLN A 209 -24.96 -20.51 -11.78
CA GLN A 209 -24.20 -20.43 -13.02
C GLN A 209 -25.11 -20.03 -14.17
N LEU A 210 -24.63 -19.12 -15.02
CA LEU A 210 -25.29 -18.73 -16.25
C LEU A 210 -24.63 -19.47 -17.42
N ASP A 211 -25.43 -20.08 -18.29
CA ASP A 211 -24.92 -20.68 -19.53
C ASP A 211 -24.25 -19.61 -20.38
N THR A 212 -23.00 -19.83 -20.77
CA THR A 212 -22.24 -18.89 -21.59
C THR A 212 -21.63 -19.59 -22.81
N LYS A 213 -22.26 -19.35 -23.97
CA LYS A 213 -21.55 -19.38 -25.26
C LYS A 213 -20.85 -18.02 -25.41
N GLY A 214 -19.54 -17.97 -25.21
CA GLY A 214 -18.75 -16.76 -25.51
C GLY A 214 -18.78 -16.45 -27.01
N ILE A 215 -18.71 -15.16 -27.38
CA ILE A 215 -18.68 -14.69 -28.78
C ILE A 215 -17.43 -15.23 -29.53
N ASP A 216 -16.36 -15.61 -28.79
CA ASP A 216 -15.09 -16.10 -29.33
C ASP A 216 -14.68 -17.52 -28.86
N GLY A 217 -15.59 -18.28 -28.25
CA GLY A 217 -15.28 -19.62 -27.74
C GLY A 217 -14.37 -19.65 -26.49
N GLU A 218 -14.01 -18.50 -25.92
CA GLU A 218 -13.40 -18.44 -24.60
C GLU A 218 -14.43 -18.83 -23.52
N ILE A 219 -14.06 -19.81 -22.72
CA ILE A 219 -14.84 -20.32 -21.61
C ILE A 219 -14.81 -19.30 -20.47
N VAL A 220 -15.98 -18.77 -20.12
CA VAL A 220 -16.15 -17.73 -19.10
C VAL A 220 -16.95 -18.29 -17.93
N GLY A 221 -16.42 -18.22 -16.70
CA GLY A 221 -17.19 -18.53 -15.50
C GLY A 221 -18.14 -17.36 -15.18
N CYS A 222 -19.37 -17.38 -15.71
CA CYS A 222 -20.37 -16.37 -15.42
C CYS A 222 -21.41 -16.87 -14.43
N PHE A 223 -21.67 -16.09 -13.37
CA PHE A 223 -22.61 -16.45 -12.32
C PHE A 223 -23.50 -15.27 -11.95
N ARG A 224 -24.76 -15.55 -11.66
CA ARG A 224 -25.69 -14.60 -11.04
C ARG A 224 -25.70 -14.83 -9.54
N TYR A 225 -25.75 -13.75 -8.76
CA TYR A 225 -25.90 -13.80 -7.31
C TYR A 225 -26.95 -12.78 -6.84
N PHE A 226 -27.44 -12.95 -5.61
CA PHE A 226 -28.36 -12.05 -4.94
C PHE A 226 -27.74 -11.58 -3.62
N ALA A 227 -27.46 -10.29 -3.49
CA ALA A 227 -26.81 -9.74 -2.30
C ALA A 227 -27.46 -8.43 -1.86
N TRP A 228 -27.23 -8.11 -0.59
CA TRP A 228 -27.64 -6.85 0.00
C TRP A 228 -26.74 -5.70 -0.46
N GLU A 229 -27.33 -4.60 -0.93
CA GLU A 229 -26.61 -3.36 -1.25
C GLU A 229 -26.78 -2.32 -0.15
N SER A 230 -25.66 -1.87 0.43
CA SER A 230 -25.68 -1.02 1.63
C SER A 230 -26.31 0.35 1.42
N TYR A 231 -26.26 0.90 0.21
CA TYR A 231 -26.83 2.21 -0.10
C TYR A 231 -28.33 2.17 -0.36
N SER A 232 -28.87 1.02 -0.79
CA SER A 232 -30.28 0.91 -1.17
C SER A 232 -31.14 0.37 -0.03
N MET A 233 -30.56 -0.34 0.96
CA MET A 233 -31.30 -1.15 1.94
C MET A 233 -32.12 -2.30 1.30
N TRP A 234 -31.94 -2.55 -0.01
CA TRP A 234 -32.60 -3.60 -0.76
C TRP A 234 -31.59 -4.65 -1.20
N PHE A 235 -32.07 -5.87 -1.40
CA PHE A 235 -31.31 -6.91 -2.08
C PHE A 235 -31.44 -6.74 -3.59
N ARG A 236 -30.33 -6.94 -4.31
CA ARG A 236 -30.29 -6.87 -5.77
C ARG A 236 -29.55 -8.06 -6.36
N HIS A 237 -29.93 -8.38 -7.59
CA HIS A 237 -29.19 -9.34 -8.40
C HIS A 237 -27.97 -8.64 -9.01
N GLY A 238 -26.83 -9.31 -8.94
CA GLY A 238 -25.62 -8.95 -9.69
C GLY A 238 -25.13 -10.13 -10.50
N THR A 239 -24.24 -9.86 -11.44
CA THR A 239 -23.51 -10.88 -12.19
C THR A 239 -22.01 -10.73 -11.94
N ILE A 240 -21.36 -11.88 -11.77
CA ILE A 240 -19.92 -12.00 -11.70
C ILE A 240 -19.43 -12.76 -12.92
N LYS A 241 -18.24 -12.38 -13.38
CA LYS A 241 -17.50 -13.06 -14.44
C LYS A 241 -16.07 -13.23 -13.97
N TYR A 242 -15.58 -14.47 -14.03
CA TYR A 242 -14.16 -14.76 -13.85
C TYR A 242 -13.56 -15.35 -15.13
N VAL A 243 -12.39 -14.85 -15.50
CA VAL A 243 -11.59 -15.33 -16.63
C VAL A 243 -10.14 -15.43 -16.16
N GLY A 244 -9.58 -16.63 -16.12
CA GLY A 244 -8.21 -16.80 -15.61
C GLY A 244 -7.82 -18.25 -15.46
N GLU A 245 -6.60 -18.42 -14.96
CA GLU A 245 -6.03 -19.69 -14.55
C GLU A 245 -6.66 -20.18 -13.23
N VAL A 246 -6.62 -21.49 -13.02
CA VAL A 246 -7.13 -22.15 -11.81
C VAL A 246 -6.14 -23.21 -11.34
N ASP A 247 -6.15 -23.49 -10.03
CA ASP A 247 -5.37 -24.56 -9.43
C ASP A 247 -6.04 -25.93 -9.60
N GLU A 248 -5.41 -26.98 -9.08
CA GLU A 248 -5.91 -28.37 -9.14
C GLU A 248 -7.26 -28.56 -8.43
N ASN A 249 -7.56 -27.70 -7.46
CA ASN A 249 -8.83 -27.70 -6.72
C ASN A 249 -9.91 -26.86 -7.43
N GLY A 250 -9.59 -26.28 -8.59
CA GLY A 250 -10.48 -25.41 -9.34
C GLY A 250 -10.59 -23.99 -8.78
N TYR A 251 -9.74 -23.58 -7.82
CA TYR A 251 -9.76 -22.20 -7.34
C TYR A 251 -8.99 -21.27 -8.29
N PRO A 252 -9.45 -20.03 -8.49
CA PRO A 252 -8.66 -18.98 -9.12
C PRO A 252 -7.21 -18.94 -8.61
N HIS A 253 -6.25 -19.16 -9.51
CA HIS A 253 -4.83 -19.22 -9.18
C HIS A 253 -4.02 -18.77 -10.39
N GLY A 254 -2.91 -18.07 -10.19
CA GLY A 254 -2.14 -17.50 -11.30
C GLY A 254 -2.78 -16.22 -11.83
N LEU A 255 -2.79 -16.01 -13.14
CA LEU A 255 -3.35 -14.79 -13.72
C LEU A 255 -4.85 -14.89 -13.93
N GLY A 256 -5.58 -13.86 -13.51
CA GLY A 256 -7.02 -13.82 -13.70
C GLY A 256 -7.65 -12.44 -13.57
N GLU A 257 -8.85 -12.34 -14.13
CA GLU A 257 -9.71 -11.17 -14.12
C GLU A 257 -11.07 -11.53 -13.51
N TRP A 258 -11.46 -10.75 -12.53
CA TRP A 258 -12.75 -10.77 -11.87
C TRP A 258 -13.53 -9.53 -12.25
N ILE A 259 -14.79 -9.69 -12.65
CA ILE A 259 -15.68 -8.60 -13.03
C ILE A 259 -16.99 -8.78 -12.26
N ASP A 260 -17.36 -7.80 -11.44
CA ASP A 260 -18.66 -7.72 -10.76
C ASP A 260 -19.41 -6.48 -11.27
N ASP A 261 -20.57 -6.69 -11.89
CA ASP A 261 -21.36 -5.62 -12.52
C ASP A 261 -22.16 -4.75 -11.52
N SER A 262 -22.22 -5.16 -10.26
CA SER A 262 -22.97 -4.42 -9.25
C SER A 262 -22.34 -3.05 -8.98
N PHE A 263 -23.14 -2.08 -8.55
CA PHE A 263 -22.67 -0.70 -8.35
C PHE A 263 -21.50 -0.61 -7.34
N ASP A 264 -21.58 -1.37 -6.26
CA ASP A 264 -20.54 -1.48 -5.23
C ASP A 264 -19.52 -2.62 -5.52
N GLY A 265 -19.64 -3.28 -6.66
CA GLY A 265 -18.74 -4.32 -7.16
C GLY A 265 -17.37 -3.76 -7.58
N GLU A 266 -16.46 -4.66 -7.96
CA GLU A 266 -15.16 -4.28 -8.50
C GLU A 266 -14.77 -5.15 -9.70
N CYS A 267 -14.01 -4.56 -10.61
CA CYS A 267 -13.29 -5.23 -11.68
C CYS A 267 -11.82 -5.34 -11.27
N LEU A 268 -11.34 -6.53 -10.97
CA LEU A 268 -9.97 -6.80 -10.50
C LEU A 268 -9.24 -7.66 -11.51
N LYS A 269 -8.09 -7.20 -11.99
CA LYS A 269 -7.18 -7.94 -12.86
C LYS A 269 -5.86 -8.11 -12.15
N GLY A 270 -5.35 -9.34 -12.03
CA GLY A 270 -4.15 -9.56 -11.23
C GLY A 270 -3.74 -11.00 -11.05
N VAL A 271 -2.82 -11.18 -10.11
CA VAL A 271 -2.43 -12.48 -9.58
C VAL A 271 -3.45 -12.95 -8.56
N TRP A 272 -3.74 -14.25 -8.60
CA TRP A 272 -4.59 -14.96 -7.67
C TRP A 272 -3.82 -16.11 -7.06
N GLU A 273 -4.03 -16.38 -5.78
CA GLU A 273 -3.45 -17.51 -5.07
C GLU A 273 -4.57 -18.20 -4.28
N HIS A 274 -4.94 -19.41 -4.70
CA HIS A 274 -5.95 -20.26 -4.05
C HIS A 274 -7.29 -19.57 -3.79
N GLY A 275 -7.79 -18.80 -4.77
CA GLY A 275 -9.05 -18.08 -4.71
C GLY A 275 -8.95 -16.67 -4.11
N GLU A 276 -7.79 -16.24 -3.64
CA GLU A 276 -7.58 -14.89 -3.09
C GLU A 276 -6.79 -14.02 -4.07
N PRO A 277 -7.16 -12.73 -4.27
CA PRO A 277 -6.34 -11.84 -5.07
C PRO A 277 -5.10 -11.42 -4.27
N THR A 278 -3.93 -11.86 -4.72
CA THR A 278 -2.64 -11.51 -4.12
C THR A 278 -1.93 -10.52 -5.04
N GLY A 279 -1.26 -9.49 -4.50
CA GLY A 279 -0.53 -8.55 -5.34
C GLY A 279 0.51 -9.25 -6.23
N PRO A 280 0.90 -8.69 -7.39
CA PRO A 280 0.40 -7.44 -7.93
C PRO A 280 -0.97 -7.59 -8.63
N PHE A 281 -1.85 -6.61 -8.43
CA PHE A 281 -3.14 -6.52 -9.12
C PHE A 281 -3.62 -5.08 -9.24
N HIS A 282 -4.47 -4.79 -10.22
CA HIS A 282 -5.21 -3.53 -10.33
C HIS A 282 -6.70 -3.82 -10.21
N SER A 283 -7.42 -2.98 -9.46
CA SER A 283 -8.86 -3.08 -9.29
C SER A 283 -9.52 -1.72 -9.47
N ARG A 284 -10.75 -1.71 -9.99
CA ARG A 284 -11.60 -0.52 -10.12
C ARG A 284 -13.02 -0.84 -9.68
N GLY A 285 -13.60 0.02 -8.85
CA GLY A 285 -15.00 -0.08 -8.45
C GLY A 285 -15.94 0.18 -9.63
N SER A 286 -16.88 -0.72 -9.90
CA SER A 286 -17.71 -0.71 -11.10
C SER A 286 -18.64 0.52 -11.17
N GLY A 287 -19.30 0.87 -10.07
CA GLY A 287 -20.14 2.07 -9.99
C GLY A 287 -19.44 3.31 -9.44
N THR A 288 -18.45 3.15 -8.55
CA THR A 288 -17.79 4.30 -7.91
C THR A 288 -16.64 4.89 -8.71
N GLY A 289 -16.02 4.10 -9.60
CA GLY A 289 -14.80 4.48 -10.32
C GLY A 289 -13.55 4.59 -9.45
N ASP A 290 -13.64 4.24 -8.15
CA ASP A 290 -12.49 4.25 -7.24
C ASP A 290 -11.47 3.20 -7.73
N ALA A 291 -10.18 3.56 -7.78
CA ALA A 291 -9.14 2.67 -8.28
C ALA A 291 -8.17 2.26 -7.16
N PHE A 292 -7.78 0.99 -7.19
CA PHE A 292 -6.92 0.35 -6.21
C PHE A 292 -5.80 -0.39 -6.93
N HIS A 293 -4.56 -0.20 -6.49
CA HIS A 293 -3.43 -0.96 -6.98
C HIS A 293 -2.82 -1.74 -5.81
N SER A 294 -2.40 -2.97 -6.08
CA SER A 294 -1.63 -3.79 -5.16
C SER A 294 -0.22 -3.98 -5.69
N VAL A 295 0.78 -3.68 -4.87
CA VAL A 295 2.20 -3.76 -5.19
C VAL A 295 2.92 -4.72 -4.24
N ARG A 296 4.12 -5.18 -4.60
CA ARG A 296 4.97 -6.03 -3.75
C ARG A 296 6.15 -5.23 -3.21
N VAL A 297 6.44 -5.40 -1.92
CA VAL A 297 7.50 -4.68 -1.21
C VAL A 297 8.29 -5.66 -0.35
N GLY A 298 9.61 -5.63 -0.48
CA GLY A 298 10.51 -6.38 0.40
C GLY A 298 10.71 -5.63 1.70
N LEU A 299 10.68 -6.33 2.82
CA LEU A 299 11.06 -5.81 4.13
C LEU A 299 12.32 -6.50 4.60
N VAL A 300 13.29 -5.72 5.02
CA VAL A 300 14.48 -6.17 5.72
C VAL A 300 14.47 -5.51 7.09
N LYS A 301 14.46 -6.30 8.15
CA LYS A 301 14.48 -5.80 9.53
C LYS A 301 15.61 -6.44 10.31
N ASN A 302 16.17 -5.68 11.22
CA ASN A 302 17.17 -6.13 12.20
C ASN A 302 16.67 -5.85 13.63
N ARG A 303 15.38 -6.09 13.84
CA ARG A 303 14.72 -5.90 15.14
C ARG A 303 13.87 -7.11 15.50
N ASP A 304 13.93 -7.51 16.77
CA ASP A 304 13.09 -8.57 17.35
C ASP A 304 11.72 -8.00 17.75
N THR A 305 10.98 -7.54 16.75
CA THR A 305 9.58 -7.13 16.92
C THR A 305 8.73 -7.74 15.81
N PRO A 306 7.51 -8.24 16.14
CA PRO A 306 6.53 -8.57 15.12
C PRO A 306 6.31 -7.38 14.19
N TRP A 307 6.15 -7.66 12.90
CA TRP A 307 6.13 -6.62 11.87
C TRP A 307 4.96 -5.63 12.01
N ASP A 308 3.84 -6.06 12.64
CA ASP A 308 2.60 -5.29 12.79
C ASP A 308 2.35 -4.74 14.21
N GLU A 309 3.26 -4.97 15.14
CA GLU A 309 3.11 -4.57 16.54
C GLU A 309 3.88 -3.30 16.91
N TRP A 310 3.33 -2.58 17.89
CA TRP A 310 4.01 -1.51 18.60
C TRP A 310 4.58 -2.05 19.90
N ARG A 311 5.91 -2.16 19.99
CA ARG A 311 6.55 -2.46 21.28
C ARG A 311 6.86 -1.19 22.07
N PRO A 312 6.68 -1.23 23.40
CA PRO A 312 6.92 -0.07 24.25
C PRO A 312 8.42 0.26 24.40
N TYR A 313 9.31 -0.72 24.21
CA TYR A 313 10.76 -0.55 24.26
C TYR A 313 11.41 -1.19 23.01
N PRO A 314 12.54 -0.64 22.52
CA PRO A 314 13.22 -1.21 21.36
C PRO A 314 13.99 -2.47 21.76
N ARG A 315 13.97 -3.51 20.92
CA ARG A 315 14.82 -4.70 21.07
C ARG A 315 15.58 -4.95 19.76
N PRO A 316 16.92 -5.01 19.80
CA PRO A 316 17.70 -5.42 18.65
C PRO A 316 17.43 -6.90 18.36
N TYR A 317 17.54 -7.29 17.08
CA TYR A 317 17.58 -8.70 16.73
C TYR A 317 18.96 -9.25 17.08
N GLN A 318 19.02 -10.45 17.68
CA GLN A 318 20.30 -11.01 18.15
C GLN A 318 21.08 -11.73 17.04
N ASN A 319 20.42 -12.08 15.92
CA ASN A 319 20.90 -13.03 14.91
C ASN A 319 20.92 -12.44 13.48
N GLY A 320 21.32 -11.16 13.33
CA GLY A 320 21.48 -10.50 12.02
C GLY A 320 20.21 -9.92 11.38
N ILE A 321 19.97 -10.24 10.10
CA ILE A 321 18.85 -9.70 9.31
C ILE A 321 17.76 -10.74 9.04
N GLU A 322 16.51 -10.26 9.00
CA GLU A 322 15.32 -11.03 8.63
C GLU A 322 14.65 -10.35 7.44
N ALA A 323 14.42 -11.09 6.36
CA ALA A 323 13.80 -10.58 5.13
C ALA A 323 12.48 -11.27 4.81
N LEU A 324 11.50 -10.52 4.32
CA LEU A 324 10.18 -11.02 3.90
C LEU A 324 9.61 -10.19 2.75
N VAL A 325 8.57 -10.70 2.09
CA VAL A 325 7.83 -9.95 1.05
C VAL A 325 6.37 -9.80 1.46
N ALA A 326 5.87 -8.58 1.31
CA ALA A 326 4.48 -8.25 1.55
C ALA A 326 3.83 -7.67 0.29
N SER A 327 2.55 -7.97 0.10
CA SER A 327 1.70 -7.28 -0.86
C SER A 327 0.93 -6.17 -0.16
N VAL A 328 0.90 -5.00 -0.79
CA VAL A 328 0.30 -3.77 -0.24
C VAL A 328 -0.78 -3.29 -1.18
N GLU A 329 -2.02 -3.32 -0.73
CA GLU A 329 -3.15 -2.73 -1.45
C GLU A 329 -3.31 -1.25 -1.08
N CYS A 330 -3.46 -0.40 -2.09
CA CYS A 330 -3.43 1.05 -1.99
C CYS A 330 -4.59 1.69 -2.75
N SER A 331 -5.13 2.80 -2.24
CA SER A 331 -6.06 3.65 -2.99
C SER A 331 -5.25 4.58 -3.91
N VAL A 332 -5.52 4.59 -5.21
CA VAL A 332 -4.74 5.41 -6.17
C VAL A 332 -5.58 6.47 -6.87
N SER A 333 -6.91 6.27 -7.01
CA SER A 333 -7.83 7.25 -7.58
C SER A 333 -9.19 7.18 -6.91
N GLY A 334 -9.94 8.28 -6.99
CA GLY A 334 -11.25 8.41 -6.36
C GLY A 334 -11.17 8.67 -4.86
N LYS A 335 -11.99 7.96 -4.08
CA LYS A 335 -12.08 8.10 -2.63
C LYS A 335 -11.00 7.27 -1.94
N TYR A 336 -10.30 7.87 -0.97
CA TYR A 336 -9.36 7.15 -0.11
C TYR A 336 -10.11 6.47 1.05
N PHE A 337 -9.82 5.18 1.26
CA PHE A 337 -10.47 4.37 2.29
C PHE A 337 -9.61 4.27 3.54
N LYS A 338 -10.23 4.33 4.73
CA LYS A 338 -9.51 4.35 6.02
C LYS A 338 -8.74 3.07 6.34
N HIS A 339 -9.11 1.96 5.72
CA HIS A 339 -8.49 0.68 5.92
C HIS A 339 -7.35 0.41 4.92
N LEU A 340 -7.10 1.36 4.00
CA LEU A 340 -6.01 1.33 3.04
C LEU A 340 -5.06 2.52 3.31
N PRO A 341 -3.75 2.40 3.03
CA PRO A 341 -3.05 1.21 2.53
C PRO A 341 -3.09 0.03 3.52
N ARG A 342 -3.04 -1.20 3.01
CA ARG A 342 -3.04 -2.42 3.82
C ARG A 342 -2.02 -3.41 3.30
N ALA A 343 -1.06 -3.77 4.15
CA ALA A 343 -0.09 -4.81 3.84
C ALA A 343 -0.53 -6.19 4.37
N HIS A 344 -0.19 -7.24 3.62
CA HIS A 344 -0.24 -8.64 4.02
C HIS A 344 1.06 -9.35 3.60
N ILE A 345 1.57 -10.23 4.45
CA ILE A 345 2.76 -11.03 4.14
C ILE A 345 2.36 -12.07 3.10
N ILE A 346 3.16 -12.18 2.04
CA ILE A 346 3.01 -13.20 0.99
C ILE A 346 4.16 -14.20 1.01
N LEU A 347 5.33 -13.77 1.48
CA LEU A 347 6.49 -14.62 1.70
C LEU A 347 6.88 -14.49 3.18
N PRO A 348 6.85 -15.57 3.98
CA PRO A 348 7.18 -15.52 5.39
C PRO A 348 8.63 -15.07 5.62
N PRO A 349 8.96 -14.62 6.83
CA PRO A 349 10.32 -14.19 7.14
C PRO A 349 11.34 -15.32 7.06
N LYS A 350 12.45 -15.05 6.37
CA LYS A 350 13.67 -15.86 6.38
C LYS A 350 14.77 -15.10 7.13
N SER A 351 15.33 -15.74 8.16
CA SER A 351 16.51 -15.26 8.88
C SER A 351 17.78 -15.82 8.25
N GLN A 352 18.89 -15.12 8.44
CA GLN A 352 20.19 -15.55 7.94
C GLN A 352 20.72 -16.84 8.59
N ASP A 353 20.35 -17.11 9.84
CA ASP A 353 20.81 -18.27 10.63
C ASP A 353 19.81 -19.45 10.64
N SER A 354 18.91 -19.53 9.66
CA SER A 354 18.01 -20.69 9.53
C SER A 354 18.80 -21.92 9.08
N HIS A 355 19.38 -22.63 10.05
CA HIS A 355 19.96 -23.97 9.89
C HIS A 355 18.83 -24.99 9.64
N GLU A 356 18.28 -25.00 8.44
CA GLU A 356 17.50 -26.14 7.93
C GLU A 356 18.42 -26.98 7.01
N GLU A 357 18.35 -28.30 7.11
CA GLU A 357 19.20 -29.27 6.39
C GLU A 357 18.93 -29.32 4.86
N ASP A 358 18.09 -28.41 4.34
CA ASP A 358 17.66 -28.34 2.95
C ASP A 358 18.58 -27.48 2.08
N ILE A 359 18.66 -27.83 0.79
CA ILE A 359 19.47 -27.15 -0.24
C ILE A 359 19.06 -25.66 -0.42
N GLU A 360 17.84 -25.27 -0.02
CA GLU A 360 17.37 -23.88 0.00
C GLU A 360 17.99 -23.01 1.13
N SER A 361 18.75 -23.60 2.07
CA SER A 361 19.40 -22.90 3.18
C SER A 361 20.56 -22.00 2.75
N TYR A 362 21.16 -22.22 1.57
CA TYR A 362 22.27 -21.41 1.06
C TYR A 362 21.85 -20.11 0.35
N ILE A 363 20.55 -19.91 0.11
CA ILE A 363 20.04 -18.73 -0.59
C ILE A 363 19.95 -17.56 0.40
N SER A 364 20.62 -16.44 0.08
CA SER A 364 20.58 -15.23 0.91
C SER A 364 19.15 -14.72 1.13
N PRO A 365 18.85 -14.06 2.27
CA PRO A 365 17.51 -13.51 2.53
C PRO A 365 16.98 -12.60 1.42
N ILE A 366 17.88 -11.90 0.71
CA ILE A 366 17.52 -11.02 -0.41
C ILE A 366 17.18 -11.84 -1.66
N GLU A 367 18.01 -12.81 -2.04
CA GLU A 367 17.72 -13.67 -3.20
C GLU A 367 16.41 -14.46 -3.01
N TYR A 368 16.12 -14.88 -1.77
CA TYR A 368 14.83 -15.46 -1.38
C TYR A 368 13.64 -14.53 -1.69
N CYS A 369 13.79 -13.24 -1.42
CA CYS A 369 12.75 -12.25 -1.71
C CYS A 369 12.57 -12.00 -3.22
N LEU A 370 13.65 -12.01 -4.02
CA LEU A 370 13.61 -11.53 -5.41
C LEU A 370 12.65 -12.29 -6.30
N GLY A 371 12.55 -13.62 -6.15
CA GLY A 371 11.57 -14.44 -6.90
C GLY A 371 10.12 -14.02 -6.69
N HIS A 372 9.85 -13.33 -5.58
CA HIS A 372 8.53 -12.85 -5.21
C HIS A 372 8.33 -11.36 -5.49
N MET A 373 9.30 -10.63 -6.04
CA MET A 373 9.27 -9.15 -6.19
C MET A 373 8.89 -8.67 -7.60
N ARG A 374 7.84 -9.26 -8.19
CA ARG A 374 7.32 -8.87 -9.52
C ARG A 374 6.40 -7.65 -9.48
N THR A 375 6.49 -6.79 -10.50
CA THR A 375 5.55 -5.69 -10.74
C THR A 375 4.29 -6.15 -11.48
N PHE A 376 3.25 -5.31 -11.51
CA PHE A 376 2.03 -5.60 -12.26
C PHE A 376 2.29 -5.79 -13.75
N ALA A 377 3.10 -4.90 -14.36
CA ALA A 377 3.45 -4.97 -15.78
C ALA A 377 4.21 -6.27 -16.11
N SER A 378 5.15 -6.67 -15.24
CA SER A 378 5.89 -7.93 -15.37
C SER A 378 4.99 -9.16 -15.20
N ALA A 379 4.08 -9.13 -14.23
CA ALA A 379 3.16 -10.23 -13.96
C ALA A 379 2.17 -10.47 -15.11
N MET A 380 1.64 -9.41 -15.73
CA MET A 380 0.70 -9.54 -16.84
C MET A 380 1.34 -10.03 -18.14
N GLY A 381 2.67 -10.00 -18.22
CA GLY A 381 3.41 -10.11 -19.47
C GLY A 381 3.12 -8.94 -20.42
N PRO A 382 3.98 -8.68 -21.41
CA PRO A 382 3.55 -7.94 -22.57
C PRO A 382 2.44 -8.76 -23.25
N ASP A 383 1.28 -8.15 -23.50
CA ASP A 383 0.25 -8.74 -24.36
C ASP A 383 0.81 -8.75 -25.79
N LEU A 384 1.67 -9.74 -26.06
CA LEU A 384 2.29 -9.99 -27.36
C LEU A 384 1.25 -10.51 -28.34
N THR A 385 0.01 -10.78 -27.94
CA THR A 385 -1.06 -11.13 -28.86
C THR A 385 -1.76 -9.87 -29.36
N VAL A 386 -1.52 -9.54 -30.63
CA VAL A 386 -2.14 -8.38 -31.29
C VAL A 386 -3.56 -8.72 -31.72
N ASN A 387 -4.55 -8.19 -31.00
CA ASN A 387 -5.92 -8.02 -31.52
C ASN A 387 -5.96 -6.77 -32.43
N GLU A 388 -7.01 -6.59 -33.24
CA GLU A 388 -7.09 -5.48 -34.21
C GLU A 388 -6.88 -4.08 -33.62
N ASN A 389 -7.04 -3.92 -32.30
CA ASN A 389 -6.89 -2.66 -31.56
C ASN A 389 -5.78 -2.66 -30.47
N SER A 390 -4.73 -3.46 -30.60
CA SER A 390 -3.62 -3.40 -29.63
C SER A 390 -2.83 -2.09 -29.77
N THR A 391 -2.58 -1.41 -28.65
CA THR A 391 -1.87 -0.12 -28.61
C THR A 391 -0.51 -0.27 -27.93
N VAL A 392 0.53 0.31 -28.52
CA VAL A 392 1.89 0.39 -27.93
C VAL A 392 2.07 1.78 -27.35
N ILE A 393 2.35 1.86 -26.04
CA ILE A 393 2.59 3.14 -25.37
C ILE A 393 4.07 3.49 -25.46
N ILE A 394 4.37 4.50 -26.28
CA ILE A 394 5.70 5.10 -26.44
C ILE A 394 5.75 6.42 -25.66
N ARG A 395 6.70 6.56 -24.76
CA ARG A 395 6.95 7.77 -23.97
C ARG A 395 8.26 8.40 -24.41
N LEU A 396 8.26 9.72 -24.60
CA LEU A 396 9.50 10.45 -24.82
C LEU A 396 10.19 10.72 -23.48
N THR A 397 11.45 10.33 -23.35
CA THR A 397 12.28 10.56 -22.16
C THR A 397 13.51 11.38 -22.51
N ASN A 398 14.24 11.85 -21.49
CA ASN A 398 15.51 12.55 -21.69
C ASN A 398 16.60 11.67 -22.33
N LYS A 399 16.41 10.34 -22.35
CA LYS A 399 17.32 9.36 -22.96
C LYS A 399 16.77 8.83 -24.29
N GLY A 400 15.82 9.52 -24.92
CA GLY A 400 15.11 9.07 -26.13
C GLY A 400 13.75 8.44 -25.84
N LEU A 401 13.20 7.73 -26.81
CA LEU A 401 11.95 6.98 -26.74
C LEU A 401 12.06 5.82 -25.74
N ALA A 402 11.03 5.64 -24.92
CA ALA A 402 10.85 4.52 -24.01
C ALA A 402 9.54 3.81 -24.32
N ILE A 403 9.61 2.51 -24.56
CA ILE A 403 8.43 1.70 -24.90
C ILE A 403 8.03 0.88 -23.68
N THR A 404 6.76 0.99 -23.30
CA THR A 404 6.25 0.31 -22.09
C THR A 404 6.29 -1.21 -22.31
N GLY A 405 6.96 -1.94 -21.42
CA GLY A 405 7.08 -3.41 -21.48
C GLY A 405 8.20 -3.93 -22.39
N TYR A 406 9.08 -3.06 -22.90
CA TYR A 406 10.24 -3.44 -23.72
C TYR A 406 11.51 -2.74 -23.22
N TYR A 407 12.66 -3.36 -23.40
CA TYR A 407 13.98 -2.80 -23.09
C TYR A 407 14.96 -2.97 -24.25
N PRO A 408 15.87 -2.01 -24.48
CA PRO A 408 16.87 -2.15 -25.53
C PRO A 408 17.84 -3.29 -25.20
N ILE A 409 18.19 -4.09 -26.21
CA ILE A 409 19.09 -5.24 -26.07
C ILE A 409 20.47 -4.81 -25.58
N ASN A 410 20.97 -3.68 -26.12
CA ASN A 410 22.27 -3.14 -25.75
C ASN A 410 22.18 -1.70 -25.20
N PRO A 411 23.10 -1.30 -24.31
CA PRO A 411 23.19 0.10 -23.84
C PRO A 411 23.41 1.12 -24.96
N THR A 412 23.94 0.66 -26.09
CA THR A 412 24.26 1.45 -27.29
C THR A 412 23.13 1.49 -28.31
N THR A 413 22.06 0.71 -28.13
CA THR A 413 20.90 0.71 -29.03
C THR A 413 20.31 2.12 -29.08
N SER A 414 20.11 2.62 -30.30
CA SER A 414 19.54 3.95 -30.54
C SER A 414 18.17 4.04 -29.87
N ARG A 415 17.96 5.15 -29.15
CA ARG A 415 16.68 5.47 -28.51
C ARG A 415 15.97 6.61 -29.21
N ASP A 416 16.57 7.17 -30.26
CA ASP A 416 16.00 8.31 -30.98
C ASP A 416 15.04 7.85 -32.10
N GLU A 417 15.23 6.63 -32.60
CA GLU A 417 14.39 5.99 -33.60
C GLU A 417 14.15 4.54 -33.20
N VAL A 418 12.88 4.10 -33.16
CA VAL A 418 12.51 2.73 -32.81
C VAL A 418 11.49 2.20 -33.82
N ILE A 419 11.82 1.07 -34.45
CA ILE A 419 10.97 0.43 -35.46
C ILE A 419 10.11 -0.63 -34.77
N VAL A 420 8.80 -0.49 -34.89
CA VAL A 420 7.81 -1.42 -34.34
C VAL A 420 7.13 -2.15 -35.49
N ARG A 421 7.21 -3.48 -35.51
CA ARG A 421 6.66 -4.35 -36.56
C ARG A 421 5.60 -5.28 -36.00
N ARG A 422 4.56 -5.54 -36.79
CA ARG A 422 3.59 -6.61 -36.53
C ARG A 422 4.04 -7.86 -37.28
N VAL A 423 4.38 -8.92 -36.56
CA VAL A 423 4.90 -10.19 -37.13
C VAL A 423 3.95 -11.36 -36.86
N PRO A 424 3.66 -12.22 -37.84
CA PRO A 424 2.79 -13.38 -37.63
C PRO A 424 3.48 -14.47 -36.79
N ILE A 425 2.82 -14.97 -35.77
CA ILE A 425 3.26 -16.13 -34.97
C ILE A 425 2.92 -17.40 -35.78
N LYS A 426 3.95 -18.16 -36.16
CA LYS A 426 3.77 -19.46 -36.82
C LYS A 426 3.33 -20.52 -35.80
N ASP A 427 2.03 -20.64 -35.59
CA ASP A 427 1.46 -21.73 -34.79
C ASP A 427 1.37 -22.99 -35.66
N ARG A 428 2.21 -24.00 -35.42
CA ARG A 428 2.28 -25.22 -36.27
C ARG A 428 1.08 -26.16 -36.10
N LEU A 429 0.17 -25.89 -35.15
CA LEU A 429 -0.85 -26.84 -34.71
C LEU A 429 -2.31 -26.38 -34.92
N ASN A 430 -2.58 -25.13 -35.31
CA ASN A 430 -3.94 -24.63 -35.53
C ASN A 430 -4.02 -23.67 -36.73
N SER A 431 -4.71 -24.06 -37.80
CA SER A 431 -4.73 -23.36 -39.10
C SER A 431 -5.85 -22.32 -39.27
N SER A 432 -6.67 -22.03 -38.25
CA SER A 432 -7.88 -21.21 -38.43
C SER A 432 -7.75 -19.74 -38.00
N LYS A 433 -6.73 -19.34 -37.22
CA LYS A 433 -6.48 -17.94 -36.85
C LYS A 433 -4.98 -17.63 -36.82
N THR A 434 -4.51 -16.75 -37.72
CA THR A 434 -3.14 -16.20 -37.70
C THR A 434 -3.01 -15.26 -36.50
N LYS A 435 -2.27 -15.68 -35.47
CA LYS A 435 -1.89 -14.79 -34.36
C LYS A 435 -0.75 -13.89 -34.82
N TYR A 436 -0.72 -12.66 -34.34
CA TYR A 436 0.35 -11.70 -34.61
C TYR A 436 0.99 -11.26 -33.30
N ALA A 437 2.30 -11.03 -33.32
CA ALA A 437 3.10 -10.42 -32.28
C ALA A 437 3.66 -9.07 -32.70
N ILE A 438 4.12 -8.30 -31.70
CA ILE A 438 4.84 -7.05 -31.90
C ILE A 438 6.33 -7.36 -31.72
N GLU A 439 7.11 -7.07 -32.76
CA GLU A 439 8.55 -7.09 -32.70
C GLU A 439 9.04 -5.64 -32.71
N ILE A 440 10.04 -5.35 -31.89
CA ILE A 440 10.66 -4.04 -31.83
C ILE A 440 12.14 -4.23 -32.12
N ASP A 441 12.63 -3.62 -33.20
CA ASP A 441 14.00 -3.82 -33.65
C ASP A 441 14.98 -3.41 -32.53
N GLU A 442 15.92 -4.29 -32.18
CA GLU A 442 16.89 -4.13 -31.08
C GLU A 442 16.31 -3.96 -29.67
N TRP A 443 15.03 -4.26 -29.45
CA TRP A 443 14.40 -4.20 -28.14
C TRP A 443 13.71 -5.52 -27.80
N LEU A 444 13.94 -6.02 -26.59
CA LEU A 444 13.34 -7.25 -26.09
C LEU A 444 12.10 -6.96 -25.24
N PRO A 445 11.04 -7.78 -25.35
CA PRO A 445 9.95 -7.75 -24.39
C PRO A 445 10.51 -8.02 -22.99
N SER A 446 9.95 -7.32 -22.01
CA SER A 446 10.14 -7.61 -20.59
C SER A 446 9.44 -8.93 -20.25
N GLU A 447 9.97 -10.06 -20.72
CA GLU A 447 9.43 -11.36 -20.36
C GLU A 447 9.46 -11.53 -18.84
N GLY A 448 8.31 -11.88 -18.27
CA GLY A 448 8.22 -12.41 -16.92
C GLY A 448 8.97 -13.73 -16.88
N ILE A 449 10.04 -13.78 -16.08
CA ILE A 449 10.81 -15.00 -15.86
C ILE A 449 9.87 -16.05 -15.26
N SER A 450 9.67 -17.16 -15.97
CA SER A 450 9.28 -18.43 -15.35
C SER A 450 10.49 -18.95 -14.54
N PRO A 451 10.35 -19.21 -13.23
CA PRO A 451 11.48 -19.50 -12.35
C PRO A 451 12.23 -20.82 -12.63
N TYR A 452 11.86 -21.59 -13.66
CA TYR A 452 12.44 -22.92 -13.89
C TYR A 452 13.18 -23.13 -15.23
N SER A 453 13.37 -22.11 -16.07
CA SER A 453 14.29 -22.20 -17.22
C SER A 453 15.74 -21.85 -16.86
N LEU A 454 16.13 -22.11 -15.61
CA LEU A 454 17.46 -21.90 -15.04
C LEU A 454 18.28 -23.19 -15.11
N THR A 455 18.61 -23.64 -16.32
CA THR A 455 19.74 -24.56 -16.50
C THR A 455 20.46 -24.24 -17.80
N HIS A 456 21.72 -23.81 -17.65
CA HIS A 456 22.74 -23.62 -18.69
C HIS A 456 22.55 -22.47 -19.70
N SER A 457 23.02 -21.27 -19.35
CA SER A 457 23.86 -20.48 -20.26
C SER A 457 24.62 -19.37 -19.52
N THR A 458 25.76 -18.98 -20.06
CA THR A 458 26.65 -17.88 -19.61
C THR A 458 26.04 -16.47 -19.76
N ASP A 459 24.73 -16.35 -20.04
CA ASP A 459 24.00 -15.09 -20.28
C ASP A 459 23.39 -14.49 -18.98
N HIS A 460 23.47 -15.21 -17.85
CA HIS A 460 22.85 -14.80 -16.58
C HIS A 460 23.56 -13.64 -15.86
N THR A 461 24.87 -13.48 -16.04
CA THR A 461 25.68 -12.44 -15.37
C THR A 461 25.49 -11.05 -15.99
N ILE A 462 25.17 -10.97 -17.29
CA ILE A 462 24.94 -9.69 -17.99
C ILE A 462 23.51 -9.17 -17.72
N ARG A 463 22.52 -10.06 -17.53
CA ARG A 463 21.11 -9.69 -17.27
C ARG A 463 20.83 -9.17 -15.86
N ARG A 464 21.63 -9.54 -14.84
CA ARG A 464 21.43 -9.09 -13.45
C ARG A 464 22.08 -7.73 -13.16
N SER A 465 23.17 -7.37 -13.84
CA SER A 465 23.91 -6.11 -13.61
C SER A 465 23.13 -4.81 -13.92
N SER A 466 21.94 -4.91 -14.52
CA SER A 466 21.03 -3.77 -14.77
C SER A 466 19.95 -3.59 -13.69
N GLN A 467 19.89 -4.46 -12.67
CA GLN A 467 18.92 -4.30 -11.58
C GLN A 467 19.29 -3.13 -10.68
N GLU A 468 18.26 -2.38 -10.28
CA GLU A 468 18.37 -1.25 -9.38
C GLU A 468 17.50 -1.51 -8.16
N CYS A 469 17.91 -1.06 -6.99
CA CYS A 469 17.09 -1.16 -5.79
C CYS A 469 16.78 0.21 -5.20
N ILE A 470 15.58 0.37 -4.66
CA ILE A 470 15.24 1.48 -3.78
C ILE A 470 15.23 0.97 -2.35
N ILE A 471 15.99 1.62 -1.48
CA ILE A 471 16.00 1.34 -0.05
C ILE A 471 15.30 2.50 0.66
N PHE A 472 14.16 2.21 1.28
CA PHE A 472 13.44 3.15 2.13
C PHE A 472 13.79 2.93 3.61
N ILE A 473 14.37 3.95 4.25
CA ILE A 473 14.70 3.96 5.68
C ILE A 473 13.69 4.86 6.41
N HIS A 474 12.78 4.23 7.16
CA HIS A 474 11.68 4.95 7.80
C HIS A 474 12.11 5.71 9.08
N GLY A 475 11.26 6.63 9.53
CA GLY A 475 11.49 7.45 10.72
C GLY A 475 11.15 6.77 12.05
N PHE A 476 11.23 7.55 13.14
CA PHE A 476 10.87 7.13 14.49
C PHE A 476 9.36 6.87 14.63
N ASN A 477 8.97 6.03 15.60
CA ASN A 477 7.59 5.71 15.91
C ASN A 477 6.86 5.20 14.64
N CYS A 478 7.40 4.13 14.06
CA CYS A 478 6.93 3.51 12.82
C CYS A 478 7.14 1.98 12.89
N PRO A 479 6.07 1.18 12.96
CA PRO A 479 6.13 -0.28 12.80
C PRO A 479 6.51 -0.64 11.37
N SER A 480 7.12 -1.80 11.19
CA SER A 480 7.57 -2.26 9.87
C SER A 480 6.42 -2.37 8.87
N LYS A 481 5.25 -2.83 9.32
CA LYS A 481 4.01 -2.85 8.51
C LYS A 481 3.63 -1.46 7.99
N PHE A 482 3.68 -0.44 8.85
CA PHE A 482 3.34 0.92 8.45
C PHE A 482 4.39 1.50 7.47
N ALA A 483 5.66 1.15 7.64
CA ALA A 483 6.73 1.53 6.71
C ALA A 483 6.51 0.91 5.31
N ILE A 484 6.17 -0.38 5.26
CA ILE A 484 5.77 -1.09 4.03
C ILE A 484 4.54 -0.43 3.39
N GLU A 485 3.50 -0.15 4.17
CA GLU A 485 2.27 0.51 3.70
C GLU A 485 2.56 1.90 3.13
N THR A 486 3.49 2.63 3.74
CA THR A 486 3.94 3.94 3.28
C THR A 486 4.66 3.85 1.93
N LEU A 487 5.64 2.95 1.81
CA LEU A 487 6.36 2.74 0.55
C LEU A 487 5.44 2.17 -0.54
N GLY A 488 4.58 1.20 -0.21
CA GLY A 488 3.62 0.61 -1.14
C GLY A 488 2.67 1.65 -1.73
N GLN A 489 2.17 2.58 -0.92
CA GLN A 489 1.32 3.68 -1.41
C GLN A 489 2.08 4.62 -2.36
N PHE A 490 3.36 4.89 -2.09
CA PHE A 490 4.22 5.63 -3.01
C PHE A 490 4.37 4.89 -4.35
N LEU A 491 4.74 3.60 -4.30
CA LEU A 491 4.95 2.76 -5.49
C LEU A 491 3.69 2.63 -6.35
N ALA A 492 2.53 2.47 -5.72
CA ALA A 492 1.24 2.37 -6.39
C ALA A 492 0.88 3.61 -7.22
N LEU A 493 1.37 4.80 -6.79
CA LEU A 493 1.17 6.08 -7.48
C LEU A 493 2.32 6.44 -8.44
N ALA A 494 3.52 5.93 -8.18
CA ALA A 494 4.75 6.18 -8.94
C ALA A 494 4.86 5.33 -10.21
N ASP A 495 4.27 4.12 -10.20
CA ASP A 495 4.31 3.17 -11.34
C ASP A 495 5.75 2.87 -11.80
N LEU A 496 6.57 2.35 -10.88
CA LEU A 496 7.99 2.12 -11.13
C LEU A 496 8.23 0.96 -12.13
N PRO A 497 9.27 1.04 -12.96
CA PRO A 497 9.69 -0.05 -13.85
C PRO A 497 10.11 -1.32 -13.10
N ASP A 498 9.97 -2.48 -13.74
CA ASP A 498 10.25 -3.78 -13.12
C ASP A 498 11.72 -4.01 -12.73
N TYR A 499 12.65 -3.33 -13.40
CA TYR A 499 14.09 -3.42 -13.08
C TYR A 499 14.44 -2.73 -11.75
N ILE A 500 13.52 -1.95 -11.16
CA ILE A 500 13.71 -1.28 -9.87
C ILE A 500 12.98 -2.05 -8.76
N LYS A 501 13.73 -2.67 -7.84
CA LYS A 501 13.17 -3.48 -6.75
C LYS A 501 13.09 -2.69 -5.44
N PRO A 502 11.88 -2.55 -4.83
CA PRO A 502 11.71 -1.75 -3.63
C PRO A 502 11.89 -2.55 -2.32
N PHE A 503 12.76 -2.07 -1.45
CA PHE A 503 12.99 -2.60 -0.11
C PHE A 503 12.74 -1.53 0.96
N VAL A 504 12.14 -1.94 2.07
CA VAL A 504 12.12 -1.17 3.32
C VAL A 504 13.19 -1.74 4.24
N PHE A 505 14.12 -0.90 4.69
CA PHE A 505 15.00 -1.23 5.80
C PHE A 505 14.40 -0.68 7.09
N SER A 506 14.13 -1.58 8.04
CA SER A 506 13.41 -1.28 9.27
C SER A 506 14.34 -1.38 10.50
N PRO A 507 15.12 -0.32 10.80
CA PRO A 507 16.06 -0.29 11.94
C PRO A 507 15.31 -0.44 13.27
N PRO A 508 15.94 -0.77 14.41
CA PRO A 508 15.26 -0.85 15.70
C PRO A 508 14.49 0.43 16.08
N GLY A 509 13.28 0.28 16.61
CA GLY A 509 12.43 1.41 16.93
C GLY A 509 11.36 1.08 17.96
N ALA A 510 10.82 2.11 18.59
CA ALA A 510 9.88 2.00 19.69
C ALA A 510 8.76 3.05 19.60
N ASN A 511 7.89 3.06 20.61
CA ASN A 511 6.87 4.09 20.80
C ASN A 511 7.48 5.47 21.10
N SER A 512 6.63 6.50 21.11
CA SER A 512 7.01 7.91 21.24
C SER A 512 7.84 8.29 22.46
N LEU A 513 7.86 7.48 23.54
CA LEU A 513 8.61 7.79 24.77
C LEU A 513 10.11 7.47 24.67
N TRP A 514 10.51 6.63 23.72
CA TRP A 514 11.86 6.08 23.62
C TRP A 514 12.63 6.60 22.41
N TYR A 515 12.48 7.89 22.10
CA TYR A 515 13.17 8.53 20.97
C TYR A 515 14.70 8.37 21.07
N PHE A 516 15.31 8.78 22.19
CA PHE A 516 16.76 8.69 22.36
C PHE A 516 17.27 7.25 22.40
N GLY A 517 16.50 6.33 23.01
CA GLY A 517 16.83 4.91 23.03
C GLY A 517 16.80 4.28 21.62
N SER A 518 15.76 4.60 20.84
CA SER A 518 15.65 4.15 19.44
C SER A 518 16.73 4.74 18.56
N LYS A 519 17.06 6.02 18.76
CA LYS A 519 18.19 6.67 18.09
C LYS A 519 19.51 5.97 18.39
N LYS A 520 19.82 5.75 19.68
CA LYS A 520 21.07 5.10 20.11
C LYS A 520 21.19 3.68 19.56
N LEU A 521 20.10 2.92 19.58
CA LEU A 521 20.10 1.54 19.10
C LEU A 521 20.13 1.44 17.57
N GLY A 522 19.38 2.30 16.87
CA GLY A 522 19.41 2.34 15.40
C GLY A 522 20.76 2.77 14.83
N SER A 523 21.56 3.50 15.61
CA SER A 523 22.92 3.93 15.28
C SER A 523 24.01 3.09 15.97
N SER A 524 23.69 1.92 16.53
CA SER A 524 24.70 1.03 17.12
C SER A 524 25.56 0.37 16.04
N GLU A 525 26.74 -0.11 16.42
CA GLU A 525 27.63 -0.85 15.50
C GLU A 525 26.95 -2.12 14.96
N GLU A 526 26.18 -2.81 15.80
CA GLU A 526 25.35 -3.96 15.39
C GLU A 526 24.39 -3.57 14.26
N ALA A 527 23.61 -2.50 14.44
CA ALA A 527 22.65 -2.06 13.42
C ALA A 527 23.33 -1.61 12.12
N MET A 528 24.53 -1.03 12.22
CA MET A 528 25.35 -0.67 11.07
C MET A 528 25.88 -1.90 10.33
N ASN A 529 26.31 -2.94 11.06
CA ASN A 529 26.76 -4.21 10.49
C ASN A 529 25.62 -4.99 9.82
N ASP A 530 24.41 -4.95 10.37
CA ASP A 530 23.23 -5.52 9.72
C ASP A 530 22.91 -4.81 8.40
N PHE A 531 23.00 -3.48 8.38
CA PHE A 531 22.82 -2.71 7.16
C PHE A 531 23.92 -3.02 6.13
N ARG A 532 25.16 -3.18 6.57
CA ARG A 532 26.27 -3.63 5.73
C ARG A 532 26.00 -5.01 5.12
N THR A 533 25.49 -5.95 5.92
CA THR A 533 25.12 -7.30 5.47
C THR A 533 24.02 -7.27 4.44
N PHE A 534 23.00 -6.43 4.65
CA PHE A 534 21.96 -6.19 3.66
C PHE A 534 22.52 -5.66 2.33
N LEU A 535 23.41 -4.67 2.37
CA LEU A 535 24.06 -4.14 1.17
C LEU A 535 24.94 -5.18 0.46
N GLN A 536 25.67 -6.01 1.21
CA GLN A 536 26.45 -7.10 0.65
C GLN A 536 25.53 -8.11 -0.06
N ASN A 537 24.43 -8.53 0.56
CA ASN A 537 23.46 -9.43 -0.05
C ASN A 537 22.82 -8.86 -1.32
N LEU A 538 22.60 -7.53 -1.39
CA LEU A 538 22.17 -6.88 -2.63
C LEU A 538 23.25 -7.00 -3.71
N CYS A 539 24.51 -6.72 -3.37
CA CYS A 539 25.62 -6.88 -4.31
C CYS A 539 25.73 -8.32 -4.83
N ASP A 540 25.69 -9.31 -3.92
CA ASP A 540 25.78 -10.73 -4.25
C ASP A 540 24.60 -11.20 -5.11
N SER A 541 23.42 -10.60 -4.90
CA SER A 541 22.22 -10.84 -5.72
C SER A 541 22.29 -10.19 -7.12
N GLY A 542 23.35 -9.42 -7.41
CA GLY A 542 23.62 -8.82 -8.72
C GLY A 542 23.11 -7.40 -8.91
N PHE A 543 22.69 -6.70 -7.85
CA PHE A 543 22.30 -5.29 -7.96
C PHE A 543 23.52 -4.42 -8.28
N GLY A 544 23.39 -3.55 -9.29
CA GLY A 544 24.46 -2.60 -9.66
C GLY A 544 24.23 -1.19 -9.14
N ASN A 545 22.97 -0.80 -8.92
CA ASN A 545 22.61 0.57 -8.55
C ASN A 545 21.64 0.63 -7.38
N VAL A 546 21.87 1.60 -6.49
CA VAL A 546 21.08 1.81 -5.28
C VAL A 546 20.55 3.24 -5.24
N HIS A 547 19.28 3.37 -4.88
CA HIS A 547 18.63 4.62 -4.51
C HIS A 547 18.26 4.56 -3.03
N ILE A 548 18.70 5.53 -2.24
CA ILE A 548 18.33 5.62 -0.82
C ILE A 548 17.31 6.74 -0.65
N ILE A 549 16.17 6.40 -0.06
CA ILE A 549 15.15 7.35 0.37
C ILE A 549 14.99 7.19 1.88
N SER A 550 15.04 8.28 2.61
CA SER A 550 14.92 8.23 4.07
C SER A 550 14.01 9.33 4.58
N HIS A 551 13.38 9.10 5.74
CA HIS A 551 12.44 10.04 6.33
C HIS A 551 12.74 10.32 7.81
N SER A 552 12.67 11.59 8.23
CA SER A 552 12.77 12.01 9.63
C SER A 552 14.03 11.45 10.31
N MET A 553 13.90 10.71 11.43
CA MET A 553 15.01 10.02 12.10
C MET A 553 15.75 9.04 11.18
N GLY A 554 15.07 8.44 10.20
CA GLY A 554 15.68 7.56 9.20
C GLY A 554 16.74 8.27 8.35
N CYS A 555 16.62 9.59 8.15
CA CYS A 555 17.64 10.38 7.46
C CYS A 555 18.96 10.46 8.25
N MET A 556 18.86 10.65 9.57
CA MET A 556 20.01 10.64 10.46
C MET A 556 20.68 9.26 10.45
N LEU A 557 19.90 8.17 10.46
CA LEU A 557 20.43 6.82 10.36
C LEU A 557 21.11 6.57 9.00
N ALA A 558 20.47 6.98 7.90
CA ALA A 558 21.03 6.86 6.55
C ALA A 558 22.39 7.56 6.42
N ILE A 559 22.54 8.74 7.02
CA ILE A 559 23.82 9.47 7.10
C ILE A 559 24.83 8.71 7.94
N LYS A 560 24.41 8.14 9.08
CA LYS A 560 25.32 7.36 9.94
C LYS A 560 25.80 6.07 9.25
N TYR A 561 24.95 5.45 8.43
CA TYR A 561 25.28 4.24 7.68
C TYR A 561 26.30 4.47 6.55
N LEU A 562 26.63 5.72 6.20
CA LEU A 562 27.72 6.02 5.27
C LEU A 562 29.07 5.47 5.76
N ASP A 563 29.25 5.32 7.08
CA ASP A 563 30.47 4.77 7.68
C ASP A 563 30.71 3.30 7.28
N VAL A 564 29.70 2.56 6.77
CA VAL A 564 29.85 1.16 6.30
C VAL A 564 29.86 1.03 4.77
N PHE A 565 29.91 2.14 4.02
CA PHE A 565 29.89 2.11 2.54
C PHE A 565 31.27 1.80 1.95
N GLU A 566 32.33 1.98 2.73
CA GLU A 566 33.69 1.71 2.31
C GLU A 566 33.86 0.24 1.91
N GLY A 567 34.39 0.02 0.71
CA GLY A 567 34.55 -1.32 0.12
C GLY A 567 33.27 -1.94 -0.45
N LEU A 568 32.10 -1.29 -0.32
CA LEU A 568 30.84 -1.74 -0.93
C LEU A 568 30.36 -0.81 -2.05
N PHE A 569 30.68 0.48 -1.98
CA PHE A 569 30.25 1.47 -2.97
C PHE A 569 31.41 2.05 -3.77
N HIS A 570 31.13 2.44 -5.02
CA HIS A 570 32.04 3.25 -5.81
C HIS A 570 32.22 4.66 -5.22
N THR A 571 33.47 5.11 -5.12
CA THR A 571 33.83 6.47 -4.70
C THR A 571 34.04 7.39 -5.92
N ILE A 572 33.41 8.56 -5.88
CA ILE A 572 33.51 9.62 -6.89
C ILE A 572 34.91 10.24 -6.82
N GLY A 573 35.66 10.16 -7.91
CA GLY A 573 37.03 10.73 -8.01
C GLY A 573 38.18 9.73 -7.89
N SER A 574 37.90 8.43 -7.71
CA SER A 574 38.94 7.40 -7.88
C SER A 574 39.29 7.25 -9.37
N SER A 575 40.26 8.03 -9.85
CA SER A 575 40.89 7.82 -11.16
C SER A 575 41.51 6.43 -11.19
N LEU A 576 40.98 5.56 -12.03
CA LEU A 576 41.55 4.24 -12.27
C LEU A 576 42.95 4.38 -12.89
N ASP A 577 43.98 4.00 -12.13
CA ASP A 577 45.14 3.34 -12.72
C ASP A 577 44.63 2.07 -13.42
N ILE A 578 44.71 2.07 -14.75
CA ILE A 578 44.21 1.04 -15.68
C ILE A 578 44.98 -0.29 -15.54
N THR A 579 45.93 -0.41 -14.62
CA THR A 579 46.86 -1.56 -14.55
C THR A 579 46.46 -2.68 -13.58
N SER A 580 45.35 -2.56 -12.85
CA SER A 580 44.85 -3.65 -11.97
C SER A 580 43.52 -4.23 -12.45
N HIS A 581 43.58 -5.04 -13.50
CA HIS A 581 42.50 -5.92 -13.98
C HIS A 581 42.18 -7.10 -13.02
N LYS A 582 42.23 -6.88 -11.69
CA LYS A 582 41.69 -7.81 -10.70
C LYS A 582 40.41 -7.21 -10.11
N ASP A 583 39.29 -7.71 -10.59
CA ASP A 583 37.99 -7.81 -9.92
C ASP A 583 37.44 -6.55 -9.18
N LYS A 584 36.98 -5.55 -9.93
CA LYS A 584 35.96 -4.58 -9.45
C LYS A 584 34.54 -4.91 -9.94
N ASN A 585 34.31 -6.15 -10.38
CA ASN A 585 32.97 -6.67 -10.68
C ASN A 585 32.27 -7.00 -9.36
N GLY A 586 31.59 -6.02 -8.75
CA GLY A 586 30.85 -6.23 -7.50
C GLY A 586 30.82 -5.05 -6.53
N LEU A 587 30.88 -3.80 -7.01
CA LEU A 587 30.63 -2.63 -6.15
C LEU A 587 29.30 -1.99 -6.55
N LEU A 588 28.57 -1.50 -5.55
CA LEU A 588 27.32 -0.79 -5.73
C LEU A 588 27.58 0.65 -6.17
N LYS A 589 26.74 1.18 -7.06
CA LYS A 589 26.70 2.60 -7.38
C LYS A 589 25.52 3.27 -6.67
N LEU A 590 25.79 4.25 -5.83
CA LEU A 590 24.74 5.07 -5.22
C LEU A 590 24.28 6.13 -6.22
N LYS A 591 23.11 5.93 -6.83
CA LYS A 591 22.58 6.82 -7.87
C LYS A 591 21.94 8.07 -7.31
N THR A 592 21.13 7.93 -6.27
CA THR A 592 20.43 9.05 -5.63
C THR A 592 20.36 8.85 -4.13
N PHE A 593 20.51 9.95 -3.38
CA PHE A 593 20.36 9.96 -1.93
C PHE A 593 19.36 11.05 -1.52
N THR A 594 18.15 10.63 -1.13
CA THR A 594 17.03 11.51 -0.86
C THR A 594 16.67 11.54 0.63
N LEU A 595 16.68 12.74 1.21
CA LEU A 595 16.35 13.00 2.61
C LEU A 595 15.00 13.72 2.69
N LEU A 596 14.00 13.10 3.32
CA LEU A 596 12.66 13.65 3.49
C LEU A 596 12.48 14.18 4.91
N ASN A 597 12.38 15.51 5.05
CA ASN A 597 12.27 16.20 6.34
C ASN A 597 13.29 15.69 7.37
N PRO A 598 14.60 15.72 7.08
CA PRO A 598 15.63 15.08 7.89
C PRO A 598 15.70 15.61 9.33
N ASP A 599 15.66 14.68 10.28
CA ASP A 599 15.87 14.95 11.70
C ASP A 599 17.37 14.94 12.08
N THR A 600 18.17 15.67 11.30
CA THR A 600 19.63 15.78 11.45
C THR A 600 20.00 17.22 11.82
N SER A 601 21.09 17.39 12.56
CA SER A 601 21.64 18.72 12.86
C SER A 601 22.12 19.39 11.57
N TYR A 602 21.68 20.63 11.35
CA TYR A 602 22.12 21.44 10.22
C TYR A 602 23.64 21.64 10.22
N LYS A 603 24.21 21.91 11.40
CA LYS A 603 25.64 22.21 11.56
C LYS A 603 26.50 20.99 11.25
N SER A 604 26.19 19.84 11.88
CA SER A 604 26.88 18.56 11.62
C SER A 604 26.86 18.19 10.15
N PHE A 605 25.70 18.38 9.49
CA PHE A 605 25.56 18.01 8.09
C PHE A 605 26.49 18.80 7.18
N ILE A 606 26.56 20.12 7.36
CA ILE A 606 27.39 20.99 6.53
C ILE A 606 28.87 20.77 6.80
N GLU A 607 29.27 20.61 8.06
CA GLU A 607 30.67 20.55 8.46
C GLU A 607 31.32 19.18 8.20
N GLN A 608 30.55 18.08 8.30
CA GLN A 608 31.10 16.73 8.29
C GLN A 608 30.36 15.79 7.34
N ASP A 609 29.03 15.70 7.47
CA ASP A 609 28.29 14.62 6.82
C ASP A 609 28.19 14.79 5.29
N TYR A 610 28.07 16.02 4.81
CA TYR A 610 28.00 16.31 3.37
C TYR A 610 29.27 15.87 2.65
N VAL A 611 30.46 16.13 3.22
CA VAL A 611 31.74 15.74 2.62
C VAL A 611 31.80 14.23 2.44
N LYS A 612 31.45 13.47 3.49
CA LYS A 612 31.38 12.00 3.42
C LYS A 612 30.38 11.54 2.37
N LEU A 613 29.18 12.12 2.33
CA LEU A 613 28.13 11.74 1.39
C LEU A 613 28.51 12.04 -0.07
N SER A 614 29.14 13.19 -0.31
CA SER A 614 29.57 13.62 -1.65
C SER A 614 30.66 12.72 -2.26
N ASN A 615 31.37 11.95 -1.44
CA ASN A 615 32.32 10.95 -1.93
C ASN A 615 31.63 9.75 -2.60
N TYR A 616 30.36 9.48 -2.28
CA TYR A 616 29.63 8.31 -2.80
C TYR A 616 28.49 8.68 -3.74
N CYS A 617 27.87 9.86 -3.58
CA CYS A 617 26.71 10.26 -4.36
C CYS A 617 26.79 11.73 -4.78
N ASP A 618 26.72 11.97 -6.08
CA ASP A 618 26.57 13.32 -6.61
C ASP A 618 25.12 13.81 -6.46
N HIS A 619 24.13 12.93 -6.62
CA HIS A 619 22.72 13.30 -6.68
C HIS A 619 22.04 13.24 -5.30
N ILE A 620 22.26 14.28 -4.52
CA ILE A 620 21.68 14.46 -3.19
C ILE A 620 20.47 15.40 -3.29
N THR A 621 19.33 14.98 -2.73
CA THR A 621 18.11 15.80 -2.68
C THR A 621 17.57 15.85 -1.25
N ILE A 622 17.23 17.04 -0.78
CA ILE A 622 16.66 17.26 0.55
C ILE A 622 15.29 17.92 0.37
N TYR A 623 14.25 17.29 0.90
CA TYR A 623 12.95 17.93 1.05
C TYR A 623 12.85 18.49 2.46
N SER A 624 12.54 19.78 2.56
CA SER A 624 12.43 20.50 3.81
C SER A 624 11.10 21.22 3.93
N ASN A 625 10.68 21.48 5.17
CA ASN A 625 9.48 22.24 5.46
C ASN A 625 9.73 23.15 6.67
N GLY A 626 9.82 24.46 6.43
CA GLY A 626 10.02 25.45 7.51
C GLY A 626 8.90 25.46 8.54
N ARG A 627 7.71 24.94 8.19
CA ARG A 627 6.53 24.79 9.06
C ARG A 627 6.37 23.38 9.65
N ASP A 628 7.39 22.52 9.58
CA ASP A 628 7.37 21.20 10.22
C ASP A 628 7.32 21.32 11.75
N PHE A 629 6.21 20.88 12.34
CA PHE A 629 6.00 21.00 13.78
C PHE A 629 6.77 19.95 14.58
N ALA A 630 6.96 18.75 14.05
CA ALA A 630 7.67 17.68 14.75
C ALA A 630 9.16 18.03 14.87
N LEU A 631 9.77 18.48 13.78
CA LEU A 631 11.16 18.93 13.79
C LEU A 631 11.36 20.17 14.66
N LYS A 632 10.38 21.09 14.69
CA LYS A 632 10.44 22.26 15.59
C LYS A 632 10.54 21.86 17.06
N ILE A 633 9.80 20.84 17.50
CA ILE A 633 9.93 20.29 18.85
C ILE A 633 11.33 19.70 19.04
N GLY A 634 11.82 18.93 18.07
CA GLY A 634 13.17 18.36 18.10
C GLY A 634 14.29 19.40 18.22
N GLU A 635 14.17 20.54 17.52
CA GLU A 635 15.12 21.66 17.64
C GLU A 635 15.12 22.27 19.04
N ILE A 636 13.94 22.47 19.64
CA ILE A 636 13.81 23.01 21.00
C ILE A 636 14.46 22.05 22.01
N LEU A 637 14.24 20.74 21.87
CA LEU A 637 14.78 19.75 22.80
C LEU A 637 16.31 19.59 22.69
N ARG A 638 16.88 19.75 21.49
CA ARG A 638 18.32 19.59 21.25
C ARG A 638 19.11 20.90 21.33
N GLY A 639 18.45 22.05 21.23
CA GLY A 639 19.10 23.36 21.15
C GLY A 639 19.79 23.63 19.81
N GLU A 640 19.51 22.84 18.77
CA GLU A 640 20.17 22.93 17.46
C GLU A 640 19.15 23.00 16.32
N LYS A 641 19.50 23.73 15.25
CA LYS A 641 18.67 23.81 14.04
C LYS A 641 18.67 22.46 13.30
N SER A 642 17.51 22.08 12.80
CA SER A 642 17.29 20.87 12.01
C SER A 642 17.49 21.16 10.53
N LEU A 643 18.14 20.23 9.83
CA LEU A 643 18.31 20.26 8.38
C LEU A 643 16.94 20.25 7.66
N GLY A 644 15.98 19.48 8.16
CA GLY A 644 14.66 19.33 7.54
C GLY A 644 13.75 20.55 7.63
N ARG A 645 14.17 21.60 8.35
CA ARG A 645 13.46 22.89 8.42
C ARG A 645 14.17 24.01 7.67
N GLN A 646 15.32 23.75 7.03
CA GLN A 646 16.05 24.79 6.29
C GLN A 646 15.36 25.12 4.97
N THR A 647 15.24 26.42 4.69
CA THR A 647 14.59 26.92 3.46
C THR A 647 15.48 27.87 2.66
N ASP A 648 16.75 27.95 3.04
CA ASP A 648 17.77 28.84 2.49
C ASP A 648 18.94 27.99 1.97
N ASP A 649 19.81 28.60 1.16
CA ASP A 649 20.94 27.90 0.56
C ASP A 649 21.88 27.28 1.60
N LEU A 650 22.29 26.03 1.34
CA LEU A 650 23.28 25.34 2.16
C LEU A 650 24.69 25.76 1.72
N LYS A 651 25.45 26.36 2.63
CA LYS A 651 26.80 26.87 2.38
C LYS A 651 27.80 26.37 3.41
N PHE A 652 28.99 25.96 2.96
CA PHE A 652 30.16 25.71 3.80
C PHE A 652 31.31 26.62 3.36
N ASN A 653 31.89 27.39 4.28
CA ASN A 653 32.95 28.37 3.97
C ASN A 653 32.62 29.26 2.75
N ASN A 654 31.40 29.80 2.71
CA ASN A 654 30.83 30.60 1.61
C ASN A 654 30.63 29.88 0.26
N ASN A 655 31.00 28.61 0.13
CA ASN A 655 30.75 27.82 -1.06
C ASN A 655 29.39 27.11 -0.98
N LEU A 656 28.62 27.16 -2.06
CA LEU A 656 27.36 26.44 -2.18
C LEU A 656 27.60 24.94 -2.25
N LEU A 657 26.83 24.17 -1.47
CA LEU A 657 26.86 22.72 -1.53
C LEU A 657 26.10 22.23 -2.78
N ASN A 658 26.56 21.13 -3.39
CA ASN A 658 25.93 20.50 -4.55
C ASN A 658 24.74 19.62 -4.12
N VAL A 659 23.71 20.24 -3.56
CA VAL A 659 22.52 19.57 -3.03
C VAL A 659 21.26 20.23 -3.58
N ASP A 660 20.34 19.42 -4.09
CA ASP A 660 19.01 19.90 -4.49
C ASP A 660 18.14 20.09 -3.23
N LEU A 661 17.97 21.33 -2.76
CA LEU A 661 17.10 21.64 -1.62
C LEU A 661 15.69 22.00 -2.12
N ILE A 662 14.69 21.19 -1.78
CA ILE A 662 13.29 21.38 -2.16
C ILE A 662 12.48 21.88 -0.96
N ASP A 663 12.13 23.15 -0.97
CA ASP A 663 11.28 23.81 0.02
C ASP A 663 9.80 23.48 -0.24
N THR A 664 9.26 22.61 0.59
CA THR A 664 7.85 22.17 0.59
C THR A 664 6.96 23.01 1.50
N THR A 665 7.47 24.13 2.05
CA THR A 665 6.74 24.96 3.02
C THR A 665 5.41 25.47 2.49
N GLN A 666 5.30 25.78 1.19
CA GLN A 666 4.08 26.29 0.56
C GLN A 666 3.16 25.19 0.01
N LEU A 667 3.59 23.93 0.03
CA LEU A 667 2.75 22.83 -0.40
C LEU A 667 1.64 22.65 0.65
N ASP A 668 0.38 22.96 0.32
CA ASP A 668 -0.74 22.86 1.28
C ASP A 668 -1.67 21.65 1.02
N VAL A 669 -1.42 20.91 -0.07
CA VAL A 669 -2.32 19.84 -0.51
C VAL A 669 -2.11 18.57 0.32
N ASN A 670 -3.19 18.10 0.96
CA ASN A 670 -3.27 16.82 1.69
C ASN A 670 -2.32 16.65 2.89
N ILE A 671 -1.83 17.75 3.46
CA ILE A 671 -0.86 17.68 4.55
C ILE A 671 -1.57 17.60 5.91
N HIS A 672 -1.22 16.57 6.71
CA HIS A 672 -1.66 16.47 8.11
C HIS A 672 -1.25 17.72 8.90
N LYS A 673 -1.96 18.08 9.98
CA LYS A 673 -1.67 19.28 10.79
C LYS A 673 -0.21 19.42 11.25
N MET A 674 0.50 18.28 11.38
CA MET A 674 1.92 18.22 11.79
C MET A 674 2.92 18.61 10.68
N ARG A 675 2.51 18.55 9.40
CA ARG A 675 3.35 18.83 8.22
C ARG A 675 4.66 18.03 8.11
N HIS A 676 4.73 16.86 8.73
CA HIS A 676 5.97 16.07 8.87
C HIS A 676 6.12 14.89 7.90
N ASN A 677 5.03 14.27 7.44
CA ASN A 677 5.06 13.13 6.51
C ASN A 677 3.91 13.21 5.50
N PHE A 678 4.21 13.21 4.21
CA PHE A 678 3.21 13.31 3.13
C PHE A 678 3.72 12.86 1.74
N PHE A 679 4.93 12.29 1.64
CA PHE A 679 5.56 11.99 0.35
C PHE A 679 4.87 10.86 -0.42
N ASN A 680 4.17 9.96 0.29
CA ASN A 680 3.47 8.83 -0.30
C ASN A 680 2.06 9.16 -0.81
N LEU A 681 1.49 10.33 -0.47
CA LEU A 681 0.11 10.71 -0.83
C LEU A 681 0.02 11.97 -1.68
N ASN A 682 0.97 12.89 -1.56
CA ASN A 682 0.97 14.10 -2.37
C ASN A 682 1.52 13.78 -3.77
N ARG A 683 0.66 13.79 -4.79
CA ARG A 683 1.06 13.43 -6.17
C ARG A 683 2.24 14.28 -6.67
N LEU A 684 2.32 15.56 -6.34
CA LEU A 684 3.45 16.40 -6.77
C LEU A 684 4.78 15.88 -6.21
N LEU A 685 4.80 15.42 -4.96
CA LEU A 685 6.00 14.76 -4.40
C LEU A 685 6.26 13.39 -5.02
N VAL A 686 5.22 12.58 -5.24
CA VAL A 686 5.36 11.25 -5.84
C VAL A 686 5.98 11.36 -7.24
N ASP A 687 5.47 12.25 -8.08
CA ASP A 687 6.02 12.51 -9.41
C ASP A 687 7.46 12.98 -9.35
N ASP A 688 7.74 13.90 -8.43
CA ASP A 688 9.05 14.50 -8.28
C ASP A 688 10.10 13.47 -7.84
N LEU A 689 9.75 12.60 -6.89
CA LEU A 689 10.56 11.46 -6.49
C LEU A 689 10.71 10.43 -7.62
N SER A 690 9.66 10.20 -8.42
CA SER A 690 9.71 9.30 -9.57
C SER A 690 10.70 9.81 -10.63
N ASP A 691 10.70 11.11 -10.92
CA ASP A 691 11.69 11.72 -11.83
C ASP A 691 13.13 11.62 -11.30
N ILE A 692 13.33 11.75 -9.98
CA ILE A 692 14.65 11.57 -9.35
C ILE A 692 15.13 10.13 -9.54
N ILE A 693 14.28 9.15 -9.20
CA ILE A 693 14.65 7.73 -9.18
C ILE A 693 14.78 7.16 -10.59
N ILE A 694 13.74 7.32 -11.42
CA ILE A 694 13.67 6.71 -12.75
C ILE A 694 14.53 7.46 -13.75
N LEU A 695 14.40 8.80 -13.78
CA LEU A 695 15.01 9.63 -14.82
C LEU A 695 16.36 10.22 -14.38
N GLY A 696 16.66 10.24 -13.08
CA GLY A 696 17.89 10.82 -12.55
C GLY A 696 17.94 12.35 -12.66
N LYS A 697 16.78 13.02 -12.82
CA LYS A 697 16.73 14.47 -13.05
C LYS A 697 17.04 15.28 -11.80
N ARG A 698 17.98 16.20 -11.91
CA ARG A 698 18.25 17.23 -10.89
C ARG A 698 17.06 18.19 -10.78
N ALA A 699 16.99 18.93 -9.67
CA ALA A 699 15.92 19.90 -9.44
C ALA A 699 15.84 20.97 -10.55
N ARG A 700 17.00 21.44 -11.04
CA ARG A 700 17.10 22.40 -12.15
C ARG A 700 16.53 21.92 -13.48
N GLU A 701 16.37 20.61 -13.66
CA GLU A 701 15.86 19.98 -14.87
C GLU A 701 14.36 19.68 -14.80
N ARG A 702 13.75 19.86 -13.61
CA ARG A 702 12.33 19.61 -13.32
C ARG A 702 11.50 20.91 -13.34
N GLN A 703 11.81 21.80 -14.29
CA GLN A 703 11.28 23.18 -14.37
C GLN A 703 9.77 23.27 -14.59
N THR A 704 9.14 22.21 -15.09
CA THR A 704 7.68 22.15 -15.28
C THR A 704 6.90 22.09 -13.98
N ARG A 705 7.55 21.71 -12.86
CA ARG A 705 6.93 21.55 -11.54
C ARG A 705 7.67 22.27 -10.42
N LEU A 706 8.97 22.52 -10.58
CA LEU A 706 9.81 23.23 -9.63
C LEU A 706 10.22 24.60 -10.19
N SER A 707 10.24 25.59 -9.30
CA SER A 707 10.81 26.91 -9.58
C SER A 707 11.86 27.24 -8.54
N ARG A 708 12.92 27.90 -8.98
CA ARG A 708 14.01 28.34 -8.12
C ARG A 708 13.53 29.47 -7.20
N LYS A 709 13.86 29.40 -5.91
CA LYS A 709 13.51 30.42 -4.92
C LYS A 709 14.59 31.51 -4.93
N GLY A 710 14.26 32.71 -5.42
CA GLY A 710 15.13 33.91 -5.38
C GLY A 710 15.46 34.51 -6.75
N VAL A 711 15.90 35.78 -6.75
CA VAL A 711 16.31 36.54 -7.94
C VAL A 711 17.84 36.64 -7.94
N GLY A 712 18.53 35.82 -8.74
CA GLY A 712 19.99 35.81 -8.82
C GLY A 712 20.56 34.51 -9.38
N ARG A 713 21.84 34.51 -9.74
CA ARG A 713 22.52 33.32 -10.31
C ARG A 713 22.87 32.23 -9.28
N GLU A 714 22.68 32.46 -7.97
CA GLU A 714 23.31 31.66 -6.90
C GLU A 714 22.40 30.90 -5.89
N GLY A 715 21.08 30.75 -6.10
CA GLY A 715 20.25 29.87 -5.22
C GLY A 715 20.21 28.38 -5.63
N VAL A 716 20.28 27.42 -4.72
CA VAL A 716 20.06 25.97 -5.01
C VAL A 716 18.73 25.48 -4.39
N VAL A 717 17.93 26.40 -3.85
CA VAL A 717 16.61 26.11 -3.30
C VAL A 717 15.53 26.17 -4.38
N TYR A 718 14.68 25.16 -4.41
CA TYR A 718 13.53 25.03 -5.32
C TYR A 718 12.24 24.91 -4.52
N THR A 719 11.13 25.36 -5.10
CA THR A 719 9.80 25.19 -4.54
C THR A 719 8.83 24.72 -5.61
N PHE A 720 7.74 24.07 -5.20
CA PHE A 720 6.74 23.59 -6.14
C PHE A 720 5.92 24.73 -6.74
N LEU A 721 5.70 24.68 -8.05
CA LEU A 721 4.78 25.52 -8.78
C LEU A 721 3.34 25.05 -8.53
N VAL A 722 2.73 25.56 -7.45
CA VAL A 722 1.36 25.22 -7.08
C VAL A 722 0.59 26.46 -6.71
N ALA A 723 -0.64 26.56 -7.19
CA ALA A 723 -1.57 27.56 -6.69
C ALA A 723 -1.86 27.31 -5.20
N PRO A 724 -1.93 28.35 -4.36
CA PRO A 724 -2.31 28.18 -2.97
C PRO A 724 -3.69 27.53 -2.86
N SER A 725 -3.85 26.62 -1.88
CA SER A 725 -5.07 25.81 -1.73
C SER A 725 -6.36 26.61 -1.46
N TYR A 726 -6.24 27.88 -1.10
CA TYR A 726 -7.37 28.80 -0.86
C TYR A 726 -7.80 29.59 -2.12
N VAL A 727 -7.03 29.52 -3.22
CA VAL A 727 -7.43 30.14 -4.49
C VAL A 727 -8.45 29.23 -5.17
N VAL A 728 -9.67 29.72 -5.31
CA VAL A 728 -10.77 29.06 -6.02
C VAL A 728 -11.04 29.80 -7.33
N ASN A 729 -11.32 29.04 -8.39
CA ASN A 729 -11.77 29.62 -9.65
C ASN A 729 -13.11 30.32 -9.40
N LYS A 730 -13.23 31.58 -9.81
CA LYS A 730 -14.45 32.37 -9.61
C LYS A 730 -15.57 31.93 -10.54
#